data_AF-A0A376K1Q5-F1
#
_entry.id   AF-A0A376K1Q5-F1
#
_cell.length_a   1.000
_cell.length_b   1.000
_cell.length_c   1.000
_cell.angle_alpha   90.00
_cell.angle_beta   90.00
_cell.angle_gamma   90.00
#
_symmetry.space_group_name_H-M   'P 1'
#
loop_
_entity.id
_entity.type
_entity.pdbx_description
1 polymer ?
#
loop_
_entity_poly.entity_id
_entity_poly.type
_entity_poly.pdbx_seq_one_letter_code
_entity_poly.pdbx_strand_id
1 'polypeptide(L)'
;MINNVEHTQAQIISGTATGAVAGDRLVVTIAGQQYVTSTDASGNWSVGVPASVISGLADGTVTISATITDSAGNSSTQTHNVQVNTAAVSLSVSTISGDNIINAAEAGSALTLIGTGTNFAAGTVVTVLLNGKGYSATIQNNGSWSVNVPAADVAALADGTSYTVSASAQDSAGNSATASRSVAVDLTAPVISINTVSTDDRLNAAEQQQPLTLNGSTSAEVGQTVTVTFGDKTYTATVAANGTWALNVPAADLAALGQGAQTITASVNDRAGNPGQTTHALTVDTVAPTVTIATVAGDDIINNAEQLAGQTISGTTTAEVGQTVTVTFNGQSWTATVGSGGSWSVFIPAQQFAGLSDGSYTISATVSDQAGNPGSASRGVTLNGDVPSVTINTFAGDDVVNAAEHGSSLVISGTTTAPIGQTLTLTLNGKTYTTTVQTGGSWSYTLGSADVTALADGNAYVINASVSNAIGNTGSSNHTITVDLSAPAMGINIDSLQADTGLSASDFITSVSPVVVNGSLTAALASNETAQISIDGGVTWTTLTVTGTTWRYNDSRTLTDGNYLYQVRVIDAAGNVGATDSQNVVIDTTAPDPAVKTIAISAITTDTGLITNDFVTSDTTLAVSGTLGAALSAGEFAQISIDGGTTWQNLSVSGLTWTWLDGRTLTDGNYNYQVRVIDTAGNIGATASQIVTVDTTAPLASKTIAIAGISDDTGLSSSDFVTRDTTLTVRGTLGAALAADERAQISLDGGVTWTTLTVIGTSWSYADGRTLTDGTWNYTVRVVDLAGNVGQTATQNVVVDTTSPEAAKSITITGISDDTGASSSDFITSDTSLTVRGVLGAALGANEFAQISTDNGATWVNVTVAADGLNWSYVDGRTLTNDTTTWQVRVVDLAGNVGATGSQSAQIDTVNPAQVLTIASISTDTGSSATDFITSDTSLTLTGSLGAGLPAAKWSRLASTAARPGSRSPPTARSGPTPTAAR
;
A
#
# COMPACT_ATOMS: atom_id res chain seq x y z
N MET A 1 -127.71 -81.05 82.95
CA MET A 1 -126.58 -81.84 82.42
C MET A 1 -125.48 -81.83 83.46
N ILE A 2 -124.46 -82.67 83.34
CA ILE A 2 -123.27 -82.68 84.18
C ILE A 2 -122.06 -82.60 83.24
N ASN A 3 -121.33 -81.49 83.27
CA ASN A 3 -120.09 -81.34 82.52
C ASN A 3 -118.86 -81.88 83.28
N ASN A 4 -117.67 -81.81 82.68
CA ASN A 4 -116.44 -82.30 83.30
C ASN A 4 -116.17 -81.66 84.68
N VAL A 5 -116.48 -80.37 84.84
CA VAL A 5 -116.29 -79.65 86.11
C VAL A 5 -117.32 -80.09 87.14
N GLU A 6 -118.60 -80.18 86.77
CA GLU A 6 -119.71 -80.62 87.64
C GLU A 6 -119.62 -82.10 88.01
N HIS A 7 -119.03 -82.93 87.14
CA HIS A 7 -118.84 -84.38 87.33
C HIS A 7 -117.95 -84.70 88.52
N THR A 8 -117.04 -83.78 88.86
CA THR A 8 -116.13 -83.92 90.01
C THR A 8 -116.69 -83.34 91.31
N GLN A 9 -117.92 -82.83 91.30
CA GLN A 9 -118.53 -82.13 92.44
C GLN A 9 -119.75 -82.88 92.99
N ALA A 10 -120.02 -82.68 94.28
CA ALA A 10 -121.25 -83.19 94.89
C ALA A 10 -122.44 -82.39 94.35
N GLN A 11 -123.54 -83.09 94.07
CA GLN A 11 -124.73 -82.49 93.48
C GLN A 11 -125.94 -82.67 94.40
N ILE A 12 -126.87 -81.72 94.40
CA ILE A 12 -128.12 -81.82 95.15
C ILE A 12 -129.23 -82.23 94.19
N ILE A 13 -129.90 -83.33 94.50
CA ILE A 13 -131.15 -83.72 93.82
C ILE A 13 -132.30 -83.26 94.71
N SER A 14 -133.24 -82.52 94.15
CA SER A 14 -134.42 -82.03 94.88
C SER A 14 -135.68 -82.14 94.05
N GLY A 15 -136.83 -82.10 94.71
CA GLY A 15 -138.13 -82.14 94.05
C GLY A 15 -139.27 -81.97 95.05
N THR A 16 -140.49 -82.22 94.57
CA THR A 16 -141.73 -82.12 95.35
C THR A 16 -142.59 -83.36 95.14
N ALA A 17 -143.32 -83.81 96.16
CA ALA A 17 -144.26 -84.91 96.10
C ALA A 17 -145.63 -84.46 96.64
N THR A 18 -146.68 -84.55 95.81
CA THR A 18 -148.03 -84.12 96.15
C THR A 18 -148.80 -85.24 96.87
N GLY A 19 -149.50 -84.91 97.96
CA GLY A 19 -150.29 -85.88 98.74
C GLY A 19 -149.51 -86.64 99.83
N ALA A 20 -148.20 -86.42 99.90
CA ALA A 20 -147.36 -86.91 100.98
C ALA A 20 -147.44 -86.00 102.21
N VAL A 21 -147.33 -86.58 103.41
CA VAL A 21 -147.28 -85.86 104.67
C VAL A 21 -145.84 -85.68 105.15
N ALA A 22 -145.63 -84.78 106.10
CA ALA A 22 -144.31 -84.55 106.68
C ALA A 22 -143.77 -85.86 107.29
N GLY A 23 -142.57 -86.25 106.88
CA GLY A 23 -141.92 -87.48 107.36
C GLY A 23 -142.16 -88.72 106.51
N ASP A 24 -142.96 -88.66 105.44
CA ASP A 24 -143.06 -89.76 104.49
C ASP A 24 -141.70 -90.05 103.85
N ARG A 25 -141.38 -91.34 103.72
CA ARG A 25 -140.04 -91.80 103.33
C ARG A 25 -139.88 -91.68 101.82
N LEU A 26 -138.88 -90.93 101.37
CA LEU A 26 -138.53 -90.79 99.96
C LEU A 26 -137.15 -91.35 99.67
N VAL A 27 -137.06 -92.23 98.68
CA VAL A 27 -135.81 -92.86 98.26
C VAL A 27 -135.47 -92.38 96.86
N VAL A 28 -134.39 -91.62 96.72
CA VAL A 28 -133.79 -91.25 95.43
C VAL A 28 -132.76 -92.29 95.06
N THR A 29 -132.91 -92.90 93.90
CA THR A 29 -131.92 -93.80 93.32
C THR A 29 -131.23 -93.11 92.15
N ILE A 30 -129.90 -93.05 92.20
CA ILE A 30 -129.04 -92.61 91.09
C ILE A 30 -127.85 -93.57 91.00
N ALA A 31 -127.51 -94.02 89.79
CA ALA A 31 -126.45 -95.00 89.55
C ALA A 31 -126.55 -96.28 90.39
N GLY A 32 -127.79 -96.74 90.67
CA GLY A 32 -128.07 -97.91 91.51
C GLY A 32 -127.93 -97.66 93.02
N GLN A 33 -127.43 -96.50 93.45
CA GLN A 33 -127.29 -96.12 94.85
C GLN A 33 -128.54 -95.41 95.36
N GLN A 34 -129.03 -95.85 96.52
CA GLN A 34 -130.22 -95.29 97.16
C GLN A 34 -129.86 -94.27 98.24
N TYR A 35 -130.48 -93.11 98.15
CA TYR A 35 -130.39 -92.03 99.12
C TYR A 35 -131.77 -91.77 99.70
N VAL A 36 -131.90 -91.96 101.01
CA VAL A 36 -133.16 -91.79 101.71
C VAL A 36 -133.24 -90.37 102.26
N THR A 37 -134.35 -89.70 102.00
CA THR A 37 -134.74 -88.43 102.60
C THR A 37 -136.21 -88.53 102.99
N SER A 38 -136.78 -87.47 103.55
CA SER A 38 -138.21 -87.39 103.84
C SER A 38 -138.79 -86.10 103.30
N THR A 39 -140.09 -86.09 103.01
CA THR A 39 -140.80 -84.86 102.63
C THR A 39 -140.98 -83.94 103.83
N ASP A 40 -140.84 -82.63 103.59
CA ASP A 40 -141.26 -81.60 104.54
C ASP A 40 -142.80 -81.45 104.58
N ALA A 41 -143.33 -80.56 105.43
CA ALA A 41 -144.76 -80.33 105.56
C ALA A 41 -145.46 -79.77 104.30
N SER A 42 -144.68 -79.32 103.31
CA SER A 42 -145.18 -78.84 102.01
C SER A 42 -144.97 -79.88 100.88
N GLY A 43 -144.41 -81.05 101.20
CA GLY A 43 -144.12 -82.10 100.22
C GLY A 43 -142.77 -81.92 99.49
N ASN A 44 -141.92 -80.96 99.87
CA ASN A 44 -140.60 -80.81 99.24
C ASN A 44 -139.61 -81.81 99.81
N TRP A 45 -138.64 -82.20 99.00
CA TRP A 45 -137.54 -83.05 99.40
C TRP A 45 -136.26 -82.66 98.69
N SER A 46 -135.14 -82.90 99.35
CA SER A 46 -133.83 -82.81 98.74
C SER A 46 -132.90 -83.85 99.35
N VAL A 47 -131.90 -84.24 98.58
CA VAL A 47 -130.85 -85.13 99.01
C VAL A 47 -129.54 -84.79 98.30
N GLY A 48 -128.47 -84.68 99.08
CA GLY A 48 -127.12 -84.53 98.54
C GLY A 48 -126.61 -85.86 98.02
N VAL A 49 -126.10 -85.87 96.79
CA VAL A 49 -125.36 -86.98 96.20
C VAL A 49 -123.88 -86.61 96.25
N PRO A 50 -123.05 -87.38 96.99
CA PRO A 50 -121.62 -87.09 97.10
C PRO A 50 -120.93 -87.05 95.75
N ALA A 51 -119.88 -86.22 95.65
CA ALA A 51 -119.04 -86.09 94.45
C ALA A 51 -118.55 -87.45 93.93
N SER A 52 -118.20 -88.38 94.84
CA SER A 52 -117.73 -89.73 94.49
C SER A 52 -118.75 -90.56 93.70
N VAL A 53 -120.05 -90.26 93.83
CA VAL A 53 -121.11 -90.92 93.07
C VAL A 53 -121.34 -90.19 91.75
N ILE A 54 -121.27 -88.87 91.75
CA ILE A 54 -121.39 -88.06 90.53
C ILE A 54 -120.21 -88.32 89.58
N SER A 55 -118.99 -88.46 90.10
CA SER A 55 -117.78 -88.79 89.34
C SER A 55 -117.78 -90.24 88.83
N GLY A 56 -118.63 -91.09 89.40
CA GLY A 56 -118.84 -92.47 88.95
C GLY A 56 -119.84 -92.60 87.81
N LEU A 57 -120.52 -91.52 87.42
CA LEU A 57 -121.47 -91.54 86.31
C LEU A 57 -120.72 -91.67 84.97
N ALA A 58 -121.10 -92.63 84.13
CA ALA A 58 -120.56 -92.69 82.77
C ALA A 58 -121.14 -91.56 81.91
N ASP A 59 -120.39 -91.09 80.91
CA ASP A 59 -120.89 -90.20 79.88
C ASP A 59 -122.13 -90.81 79.19
N GLY A 60 -123.15 -89.97 78.93
CA GLY A 60 -124.45 -90.40 78.40
C GLY A 60 -125.63 -90.03 79.32
N THR A 61 -126.77 -90.68 79.11
CA THR A 61 -127.99 -90.40 79.89
C THR A 61 -128.03 -91.23 81.17
N VAL A 62 -128.06 -90.56 82.32
CA VAL A 62 -128.25 -91.14 83.65
C VAL A 62 -129.68 -90.88 84.11
N THR A 63 -130.41 -91.94 84.48
CA THR A 63 -131.76 -91.82 85.05
C THR A 63 -131.70 -91.76 86.57
N ILE A 64 -132.36 -90.74 87.13
CA ILE A 64 -132.63 -90.57 88.55
C ILE A 64 -134.06 -91.02 88.80
N SER A 65 -134.31 -91.85 89.81
CA SER A 65 -135.68 -92.21 90.22
C SER A 65 -135.94 -91.85 91.67
N ALA A 66 -137.04 -91.16 91.97
CA ALA A 66 -137.48 -90.85 93.32
C ALA A 66 -138.77 -91.63 93.64
N THR A 67 -138.72 -92.46 94.67
CA THR A 67 -139.85 -93.24 95.16
C THR A 67 -140.28 -92.75 96.52
N ILE A 68 -141.52 -92.28 96.66
CA ILE A 68 -142.11 -91.94 97.95
C ILE A 68 -142.99 -93.06 98.47
N THR A 69 -142.95 -93.32 99.78
CA THR A 69 -143.80 -94.31 100.45
C THR A 69 -144.47 -93.67 101.66
N ASP A 70 -145.80 -93.72 101.70
CA ASP A 70 -146.58 -93.19 102.81
C ASP A 70 -146.52 -94.11 104.05
N SER A 71 -147.03 -93.61 105.17
CA SER A 71 -147.08 -94.36 106.44
C SER A 71 -148.04 -95.56 106.43
N ALA A 72 -148.94 -95.68 105.44
CA ALA A 72 -149.78 -96.86 105.21
C ALA A 72 -149.08 -97.94 104.34
N GLY A 73 -147.90 -97.63 103.81
CA GLY A 73 -147.08 -98.53 102.98
C GLY A 73 -147.37 -98.44 101.48
N ASN A 74 -148.14 -97.45 101.01
CA ASN A 74 -148.34 -97.23 99.58
C ASN A 74 -147.15 -96.47 99.00
N SER A 75 -146.63 -96.89 97.84
CA SER A 75 -145.49 -96.24 97.18
C SER A 75 -145.81 -95.71 95.77
N SER A 76 -145.17 -94.60 95.38
CA SER A 76 -145.18 -94.05 94.01
C SER A 76 -143.78 -93.64 93.58
N THR A 77 -143.43 -93.85 92.31
CA THR A 77 -142.09 -93.59 91.76
C THR A 77 -142.15 -92.69 90.52
N GLN A 78 -141.27 -91.69 90.45
CA GLN A 78 -141.05 -90.85 89.27
C GLN A 78 -139.57 -90.87 88.86
N THR A 79 -139.30 -90.81 87.55
CA THR A 79 -137.94 -90.74 87.00
C THR A 79 -137.63 -89.41 86.28
N HIS A 80 -136.36 -89.01 86.25
CA HIS A 80 -135.81 -87.86 85.52
C HIS A 80 -134.44 -88.21 84.91
N ASN A 81 -134.16 -87.78 83.67
CA ASN A 81 -132.91 -88.08 82.97
C ASN A 81 -131.94 -86.88 83.02
N VAL A 82 -130.67 -87.14 83.32
CA VAL A 82 -129.57 -86.16 83.31
C VAL A 82 -128.50 -86.64 82.33
N GLN A 83 -128.06 -85.78 81.42
CA GLN A 83 -126.98 -86.11 80.49
C GLN A 83 -125.62 -85.70 81.09
N VAL A 84 -124.68 -86.64 81.10
CA VAL A 84 -123.29 -86.48 81.54
C VAL A 84 -122.39 -86.41 80.31
N ASN A 85 -121.53 -85.38 80.22
CA ASN A 85 -120.54 -85.25 79.16
C ASN A 85 -119.26 -84.63 79.72
N THR A 86 -118.24 -85.47 79.87
CA THR A 86 -116.95 -85.11 80.45
C THR A 86 -115.83 -85.02 79.41
N ALA A 87 -116.16 -85.14 78.12
CA ALA A 87 -115.17 -85.11 77.04
C ALA A 87 -114.29 -83.85 77.12
N ALA A 88 -112.97 -84.05 77.22
CA ALA A 88 -112.02 -82.96 77.22
C ALA A 88 -111.95 -82.31 75.83
N VAL A 89 -112.22 -81.01 75.78
CA VAL A 89 -112.16 -80.20 74.56
C VAL A 89 -110.81 -79.47 74.47
N SER A 90 -110.30 -79.25 73.25
CA SER A 90 -109.05 -78.49 73.02
C SER A 90 -109.15 -77.57 71.81
N LEU A 91 -108.32 -76.53 71.77
CA LEU A 91 -108.29 -75.50 70.71
C LEU A 91 -106.83 -75.16 70.35
N SER A 92 -106.58 -74.72 69.11
CA SER A 92 -105.28 -74.24 68.63
C SER A 92 -105.44 -73.02 67.73
N VAL A 93 -104.39 -72.20 67.59
CA VAL A 93 -104.27 -71.10 66.60
C VAL A 93 -103.04 -71.38 65.73
N SER A 94 -103.21 -71.37 64.41
CA SER A 94 -102.17 -71.63 63.39
C SER A 94 -101.42 -70.37 62.98
N THR A 95 -100.37 -70.53 62.14
CA THR A 95 -99.74 -69.47 61.32
C THR A 95 -100.42 -68.09 61.32
N ILE A 96 -99.95 -67.03 61.99
CA ILE A 96 -100.53 -65.69 61.71
C ILE A 96 -99.66 -65.08 60.61
N SER A 97 -100.26 -64.54 59.54
CA SER A 97 -99.58 -64.00 58.33
C SER A 97 -98.57 -64.91 57.61
N GLY A 98 -98.35 -66.15 58.09
CA GLY A 98 -97.37 -67.09 57.56
C GLY A 98 -96.11 -67.18 58.43
N ASP A 99 -95.66 -66.04 58.99
CA ASP A 99 -94.41 -65.88 59.73
C ASP A 99 -94.58 -65.29 61.15
N ASN A 100 -95.81 -64.95 61.55
CA ASN A 100 -96.18 -64.23 62.77
C ASN A 100 -95.68 -62.78 62.83
N ILE A 101 -95.41 -62.16 61.69
CA ILE A 101 -95.14 -60.73 61.57
C ILE A 101 -96.11 -60.18 60.54
N ILE A 102 -96.86 -59.13 60.89
CA ILE A 102 -97.70 -58.42 59.93
C ILE A 102 -96.86 -57.31 59.34
N ASN A 103 -96.57 -57.42 58.04
CA ASN A 103 -95.86 -56.38 57.30
C ASN A 103 -96.80 -55.26 56.79
N ALA A 104 -96.25 -54.22 56.17
CA ALA A 104 -97.02 -53.09 55.65
C ALA A 104 -98.11 -53.50 54.64
N ALA A 105 -97.82 -54.48 53.79
CA ALA A 105 -98.78 -54.96 52.79
C ALA A 105 -99.91 -55.78 53.43
N GLU A 106 -99.56 -56.64 54.40
CA GLU A 106 -100.50 -57.45 55.15
C GLU A 106 -101.38 -56.62 56.07
N ALA A 107 -100.84 -55.55 56.68
CA ALA A 107 -101.61 -54.59 57.47
C ALA A 107 -102.70 -53.88 56.66
N GLY A 108 -102.48 -53.69 55.35
CA GLY A 108 -103.47 -53.14 54.42
C GLY A 108 -104.53 -54.15 53.94
N SER A 109 -104.42 -55.42 54.34
CA SER A 109 -105.25 -56.52 53.83
C SER A 109 -106.04 -57.21 54.96
N ALA A 110 -107.08 -57.95 54.60
CA ALA A 110 -107.82 -58.74 55.59
C ALA A 110 -106.97 -59.94 56.07
N LEU A 111 -106.85 -60.10 57.38
CA LEU A 111 -106.05 -61.18 57.98
C LEU A 111 -106.93 -62.40 58.25
N THR A 112 -106.57 -63.54 57.69
CA THR A 112 -107.28 -64.79 57.96
C THR A 112 -106.64 -65.49 59.15
N LEU A 113 -107.39 -65.61 60.25
CA LEU A 113 -106.99 -66.37 61.43
C LEU A 113 -107.59 -67.77 61.33
N ILE A 114 -106.75 -68.78 61.51
CA ILE A 114 -107.13 -70.19 61.41
C ILE A 114 -106.63 -70.98 62.61
N GLY A 115 -107.29 -72.09 62.88
CA GLY A 115 -106.89 -73.02 63.92
C GLY A 115 -107.72 -74.29 63.89
N THR A 116 -107.57 -75.11 64.93
CA THR A 116 -108.35 -76.35 65.09
C THR A 116 -109.00 -76.42 66.46
N GLY A 117 -110.13 -77.12 66.56
CA GLY A 117 -110.77 -77.52 67.81
C GLY A 117 -111.01 -79.03 67.82
N THR A 118 -110.70 -79.70 68.93
CA THR A 118 -110.84 -81.15 69.10
C THR A 118 -111.93 -81.45 70.12
N ASN A 119 -112.73 -82.49 69.86
CA ASN A 119 -113.86 -82.94 70.70
C ASN A 119 -114.99 -81.92 70.89
N PHE A 120 -114.97 -80.83 70.13
CA PHE A 120 -116.14 -79.97 69.96
C PHE A 120 -117.04 -80.52 68.87
N ALA A 121 -118.36 -80.39 69.05
CA ALA A 121 -119.30 -80.63 67.96
C ALA A 121 -119.09 -79.63 66.83
N ALA A 122 -119.33 -80.07 65.59
CA ALA A 122 -119.40 -79.15 64.46
C ALA A 122 -120.50 -78.11 64.71
N GLY A 123 -120.21 -76.86 64.38
CA GLY A 123 -121.07 -75.72 64.68
C GLY A 123 -120.80 -75.05 66.04
N THR A 124 -119.93 -75.61 66.90
CA THR A 124 -119.49 -74.90 68.12
C THR A 124 -118.83 -73.57 67.74
N VAL A 125 -119.26 -72.49 68.39
CA VAL A 125 -118.74 -71.14 68.16
C VAL A 125 -117.38 -70.99 68.82
N VAL A 126 -116.40 -70.50 68.05
CA VAL A 126 -115.09 -70.05 68.53
C VAL A 126 -115.10 -68.53 68.58
N THR A 127 -114.88 -67.97 69.76
CA THR A 127 -114.69 -66.53 69.95
C THR A 127 -113.20 -66.23 69.86
N VAL A 128 -112.79 -65.44 68.87
CA VAL A 128 -111.40 -65.02 68.64
C VAL A 128 -111.25 -63.55 69.00
N LEU A 129 -110.30 -63.19 69.85
CA LEU A 129 -109.98 -61.81 70.18
C LEU A 129 -108.64 -61.41 69.56
N LEU A 130 -108.62 -60.26 68.91
CA LEU A 130 -107.40 -59.56 68.48
C LEU A 130 -107.57 -58.07 68.78
N ASN A 131 -106.59 -57.48 69.47
CA ASN A 131 -106.61 -56.08 69.90
C ASN A 131 -107.90 -55.68 70.65
N GLY A 132 -108.40 -56.57 71.51
CA GLY A 132 -109.64 -56.36 72.28
C GLY A 132 -110.94 -56.44 71.48
N LYS A 133 -110.90 -56.60 70.14
CA LYS A 133 -112.07 -56.84 69.29
C LYS A 133 -112.34 -58.34 69.17
N GLY A 134 -113.61 -58.73 69.29
CA GLY A 134 -114.07 -60.11 69.16
C GLY A 134 -114.57 -60.44 67.76
N TYR A 135 -114.18 -61.60 67.26
CA TYR A 135 -114.59 -62.20 66.00
C TYR A 135 -115.11 -63.60 66.27
N SER A 136 -116.07 -64.09 65.49
CA SER A 136 -116.66 -65.41 65.69
C SER A 136 -116.43 -66.31 64.49
N ALA A 137 -115.94 -67.53 64.74
CA ALA A 137 -115.92 -68.63 63.79
C ALA A 137 -116.81 -69.78 64.29
N THR A 138 -117.02 -70.78 63.44
CA THR A 138 -117.56 -72.08 63.88
C THR A 138 -116.58 -73.20 63.55
N ILE A 139 -116.50 -74.17 64.45
CA ILE A 139 -115.73 -75.40 64.23
C ILE A 139 -116.44 -76.22 63.15
N GLN A 140 -115.72 -76.52 62.08
CA GLN A 140 -116.19 -77.30 60.94
C GLN A 140 -116.15 -78.81 61.24
N ASN A 141 -116.76 -79.64 60.38
CA ASN A 141 -116.78 -81.10 60.55
C ASN A 141 -115.39 -81.75 60.61
N ASN A 142 -114.37 -81.12 60.01
CA ASN A 142 -112.98 -81.59 60.04
C ASN A 142 -112.19 -81.06 61.26
N GLY A 143 -112.84 -80.37 62.20
CA GLY A 143 -112.22 -79.77 63.37
C GLY A 143 -111.52 -78.44 63.11
N SER A 144 -111.49 -77.90 61.89
CA SER A 144 -110.89 -76.59 61.61
C SER A 144 -111.85 -75.45 61.95
N TRP A 145 -111.30 -74.27 62.25
CA TRP A 145 -112.04 -73.02 62.29
C TRP A 145 -111.24 -71.94 61.57
N SER A 146 -111.95 -70.97 60.99
CA SER A 146 -111.37 -69.83 60.30
C SER A 146 -112.23 -68.60 60.52
N VAL A 147 -111.57 -67.45 60.71
CA VAL A 147 -112.23 -66.14 60.75
C VAL A 147 -111.37 -65.11 60.05
N ASN A 148 -112.02 -64.24 59.29
CA ASN A 148 -111.38 -63.10 58.65
C ASN A 148 -111.49 -61.89 59.58
N VAL A 149 -110.35 -61.32 59.92
CA VAL A 149 -110.23 -60.00 60.52
C VAL A 149 -110.27 -58.98 59.37
N PRO A 150 -111.23 -58.04 59.35
CA PRO A 150 -111.32 -57.01 58.32
C PRO A 150 -110.03 -56.19 58.20
N ALA A 151 -109.67 -55.77 56.99
CA ALA A 151 -108.45 -54.98 56.75
C ALA A 151 -108.36 -53.72 57.63
N ALA A 152 -109.47 -53.04 57.89
CA ALA A 152 -109.51 -51.88 58.79
C ALA A 152 -109.09 -52.19 60.23
N ASP A 153 -109.33 -53.42 60.70
CA ASP A 153 -108.93 -53.87 62.03
C ASP A 153 -107.47 -54.30 62.07
N VAL A 154 -106.94 -54.85 60.98
CA VAL A 154 -105.51 -55.18 60.83
C VAL A 154 -104.66 -53.90 60.70
N ALA A 155 -105.14 -52.92 59.93
CA ALA A 155 -104.50 -51.61 59.76
C ALA A 155 -104.48 -50.78 61.07
N ALA A 156 -105.34 -51.12 62.03
CA ALA A 156 -105.36 -50.49 63.36
C ALA A 156 -104.33 -51.07 64.33
N LEU A 157 -103.58 -52.11 63.93
CA LEU A 157 -102.48 -52.63 64.71
C LEU A 157 -101.27 -51.69 64.57
N ALA A 158 -100.72 -51.26 65.69
CA ALA A 158 -99.62 -50.32 65.74
C ALA A 158 -98.30 -50.99 65.36
N ASP A 159 -97.50 -50.30 64.56
CA ASP A 159 -96.14 -50.71 64.21
C ASP A 159 -95.27 -50.91 65.46
N GLY A 160 -94.28 -51.81 65.38
CA GLY A 160 -93.36 -52.16 66.46
C GLY A 160 -94.03 -52.85 67.67
N THR A 161 -95.30 -53.22 67.57
CA THR A 161 -96.09 -53.78 68.69
C THR A 161 -96.38 -55.27 68.47
N SER A 162 -96.33 -56.07 69.55
CA SER A 162 -96.79 -57.46 69.52
C SER A 162 -98.20 -57.59 70.09
N TYR A 163 -99.08 -58.22 69.32
CA TYR A 163 -100.46 -58.52 69.68
C TYR A 163 -100.64 -60.00 69.97
N THR A 164 -101.58 -60.33 70.85
CA THR A 164 -101.99 -61.72 71.10
C THR A 164 -103.35 -61.97 70.47
N VAL A 165 -103.43 -62.96 69.59
CA VAL A 165 -104.68 -63.57 69.14
C VAL A 165 -105.07 -64.62 70.17
N SER A 166 -106.21 -64.48 70.84
CA SER A 166 -106.75 -65.51 71.71
C SER A 166 -108.04 -66.09 71.14
N ALA A 167 -108.24 -67.39 71.23
CA ALA A 167 -109.43 -68.09 70.78
C ALA A 167 -110.02 -68.88 71.94
N SER A 168 -111.35 -68.91 72.08
CA SER A 168 -112.07 -69.67 73.11
C SER A 168 -113.33 -70.32 72.56
N ALA A 169 -113.66 -71.51 73.04
CA ALA A 169 -114.87 -72.24 72.66
C ALA A 169 -115.41 -73.04 73.85
N GLN A 170 -116.74 -73.24 73.89
CA GLN A 170 -117.44 -74.01 74.92
C GLN A 170 -118.46 -74.96 74.24
N ASP A 171 -118.51 -76.21 74.67
CA ASP A 171 -119.48 -77.19 74.17
C ASP A 171 -120.86 -77.04 74.84
N SER A 172 -121.85 -77.81 74.39
CA SER A 172 -123.22 -77.73 74.94
C SER A 172 -123.34 -78.20 76.39
N ALA A 173 -122.38 -78.96 76.91
CA ALA A 173 -122.36 -79.38 78.31
C ALA A 173 -121.77 -78.28 79.22
N GLY A 174 -120.92 -77.41 78.67
CA GLY A 174 -120.21 -76.36 79.39
C GLY A 174 -118.69 -76.58 79.47
N ASN A 175 -118.14 -77.61 78.82
CA ASN A 175 -116.70 -77.84 78.74
C ASN A 175 -116.07 -76.79 77.82
N SER A 176 -115.01 -76.11 78.28
CA SER A 176 -114.39 -74.97 77.56
C SER A 176 -112.91 -75.19 77.27
N ALA A 177 -112.42 -74.67 76.15
CA ALA A 177 -111.00 -74.61 75.81
C ALA A 177 -110.59 -73.21 75.32
N THR A 178 -109.32 -72.85 75.54
CA THR A 178 -108.73 -71.61 75.03
C THR A 178 -107.37 -71.89 74.37
N ALA A 179 -106.98 -71.04 73.41
CA ALA A 179 -105.67 -71.06 72.77
C ALA A 179 -105.23 -69.63 72.47
N SER A 180 -103.93 -69.36 72.42
CA SER A 180 -103.42 -68.05 72.07
C SER A 180 -102.14 -68.09 71.25
N ARG A 181 -101.92 -67.08 70.42
CA ARG A 181 -100.68 -66.88 69.68
C ARG A 181 -100.32 -65.41 69.50
N SER A 182 -99.03 -65.09 69.66
CA SER A 182 -98.50 -63.75 69.41
C SER A 182 -98.25 -63.51 67.92
N VAL A 183 -98.45 -62.27 67.49
CA VAL A 183 -98.08 -61.74 66.18
C VAL A 183 -97.42 -60.38 66.39
N ALA A 184 -96.26 -60.15 65.79
CA ALA A 184 -95.61 -58.84 65.78
C ALA A 184 -96.10 -58.03 64.57
N VAL A 185 -95.94 -56.71 64.63
CA VAL A 185 -96.28 -55.81 63.54
C VAL A 185 -95.02 -55.01 63.20
N ASP A 186 -94.62 -55.06 61.94
CA ASP A 186 -93.46 -54.34 61.41
C ASP A 186 -93.80 -53.75 60.05
N LEU A 187 -94.12 -52.47 60.03
CA LEU A 187 -94.57 -51.74 58.85
C LEU A 187 -93.48 -50.81 58.29
N THR A 188 -92.32 -50.75 58.95
CA THR A 188 -91.28 -49.77 58.65
C THR A 188 -90.33 -50.30 57.58
N ALA A 189 -90.43 -49.76 56.36
CA ALA A 189 -89.48 -50.06 55.30
C ALA A 189 -88.04 -49.64 55.66
N PRO A 190 -87.02 -50.42 55.25
CA PRO A 190 -85.63 -50.05 55.48
C PRO A 190 -85.20 -48.85 54.60
N VAL A 191 -84.33 -47.99 55.12
CA VAL A 191 -83.65 -46.94 54.35
C VAL A 191 -82.39 -47.53 53.74
N ILE A 192 -82.04 -47.17 52.50
CA ILE A 192 -80.81 -47.60 51.82
C ILE A 192 -80.14 -46.41 51.13
N SER A 193 -78.80 -46.40 51.10
CA SER A 193 -77.96 -45.40 50.43
C SER A 193 -76.90 -46.08 49.56
N ILE A 194 -76.39 -45.34 48.58
CA ILE A 194 -75.21 -45.68 47.77
C ILE A 194 -74.19 -44.55 48.00
N ASN A 195 -72.93 -44.89 48.26
CA ASN A 195 -71.86 -43.90 48.41
C ASN A 195 -71.43 -43.35 47.04
N THR A 196 -70.62 -42.28 47.04
CA THR A 196 -69.96 -41.78 45.83
C THR A 196 -69.32 -42.93 45.07
N VAL A 197 -69.65 -43.00 43.78
CA VAL A 197 -69.17 -44.03 42.87
C VAL A 197 -67.85 -43.54 42.28
N SER A 198 -66.88 -44.44 42.12
CA SER A 198 -65.47 -44.08 41.89
C SER A 198 -64.97 -43.13 42.99
N THR A 199 -64.26 -42.06 42.62
CA THR A 199 -63.86 -40.99 43.53
C THR A 199 -64.72 -39.72 43.37
N ASP A 200 -65.47 -39.58 42.28
CA ASP A 200 -66.05 -38.30 41.86
C ASP A 200 -67.42 -38.40 41.13
N ASP A 201 -68.11 -39.55 41.24
CA ASP A 201 -69.35 -39.86 40.51
C ASP A 201 -69.22 -39.73 38.98
N ARG A 202 -67.98 -39.83 38.45
CA ARG A 202 -67.69 -39.98 37.03
C ARG A 202 -66.90 -41.27 36.81
N LEU A 203 -67.16 -41.90 35.67
CA LEU A 203 -66.43 -43.07 35.25
C LEU A 203 -65.62 -42.70 34.01
N ASN A 204 -64.32 -42.58 34.18
CA ASN A 204 -63.42 -42.25 33.07
C ASN A 204 -63.03 -43.47 32.23
N ALA A 205 -62.32 -43.24 31.12
CA ALA A 205 -61.94 -44.31 30.19
C ALA A 205 -61.08 -45.40 30.85
N ALA A 206 -60.24 -45.04 31.82
CA ALA A 206 -59.38 -45.98 32.53
C ALA A 206 -60.15 -46.79 33.58
N GLU A 207 -60.99 -46.10 34.37
CA GLU A 207 -61.85 -46.71 35.39
C GLU A 207 -62.88 -47.65 34.77
N GLN A 208 -63.41 -47.33 33.59
CA GLN A 208 -64.33 -48.20 32.86
C GLN A 208 -63.73 -49.57 32.52
N GLN A 209 -62.39 -49.68 32.45
CA GLN A 209 -61.67 -50.92 32.14
C GLN A 209 -61.25 -51.70 33.39
N GLN A 210 -61.60 -51.24 34.60
CA GLN A 210 -61.25 -51.90 35.86
C GLN A 210 -62.50 -52.26 36.67
N PRO A 211 -62.50 -53.34 37.47
CA PRO A 211 -63.63 -53.63 38.34
C PRO A 211 -63.91 -52.48 39.32
N LEU A 212 -65.19 -52.16 39.52
CA LEU A 212 -65.66 -51.06 40.37
C LEU A 212 -66.37 -51.60 41.60
N THR A 213 -65.96 -51.17 42.79
CA THR A 213 -66.65 -51.52 44.03
C THR A 213 -67.79 -50.53 44.29
N LEU A 214 -69.04 -50.99 44.23
CA LEU A 214 -70.20 -50.25 44.69
C LEU A 214 -70.46 -50.58 46.16
N ASN A 215 -70.73 -49.57 46.97
CA ASN A 215 -70.95 -49.74 48.39
C ASN A 215 -71.91 -48.67 48.94
N GLY A 216 -72.51 -48.96 50.09
CA GLY A 216 -73.46 -48.08 50.74
C GLY A 216 -73.89 -48.60 52.11
N SER A 217 -74.98 -48.05 52.65
CA SER A 217 -75.53 -48.45 53.95
C SER A 217 -77.05 -48.67 53.89
N THR A 218 -77.58 -49.45 54.82
CA THR A 218 -79.02 -49.64 54.98
C THR A 218 -79.41 -49.91 56.43
N SER A 219 -80.67 -49.60 56.79
CA SER A 219 -81.26 -49.97 58.08
C SER A 219 -81.92 -51.35 58.11
N ALA A 220 -81.94 -52.09 56.98
CA ALA A 220 -82.37 -53.49 56.97
C ALA A 220 -81.46 -54.35 57.85
N GLU A 221 -81.97 -55.47 58.37
CA GLU A 221 -81.20 -56.29 59.30
C GLU A 221 -80.04 -57.03 58.63
N VAL A 222 -79.05 -57.42 59.44
CA VAL A 222 -77.91 -58.21 58.98
C VAL A 222 -78.37 -59.49 58.25
N GLY A 223 -77.75 -59.76 57.11
CA GLY A 223 -78.07 -60.91 56.27
C GLY A 223 -79.18 -60.67 55.24
N GLN A 224 -79.87 -59.53 55.26
CA GLN A 224 -80.81 -59.18 54.18
C GLN A 224 -80.07 -59.00 52.85
N THR A 225 -80.75 -59.29 51.75
CA THR A 225 -80.15 -59.22 50.40
C THR A 225 -80.39 -57.85 49.79
N VAL A 226 -79.30 -57.11 49.54
CA VAL A 226 -79.31 -55.89 48.74
C VAL A 226 -79.20 -56.25 47.27
N THR A 227 -80.19 -55.85 46.48
CA THR A 227 -80.21 -56.00 45.03
C THR A 227 -79.89 -54.66 44.37
N VAL A 228 -78.80 -54.61 43.60
CA VAL A 228 -78.35 -53.41 42.88
C VAL A 228 -78.49 -53.63 41.38
N THR A 229 -79.19 -52.74 40.69
CA THR A 229 -79.26 -52.70 39.23
C THR A 229 -78.41 -51.56 38.71
N PHE A 230 -77.48 -51.87 37.80
CA PHE A 230 -76.60 -50.90 37.17
C PHE A 230 -76.40 -51.27 35.70
N GLY A 231 -76.78 -50.36 34.80
CA GLY A 231 -77.03 -50.71 33.40
C GLY A 231 -78.14 -51.74 33.29
N ASP A 232 -77.95 -52.75 32.43
CA ASP A 232 -78.91 -53.86 32.24
C ASP A 232 -78.64 -55.06 33.16
N LYS A 233 -77.76 -54.90 34.16
CA LYS A 233 -77.30 -56.00 35.03
C LYS A 233 -77.75 -55.82 36.47
N THR A 234 -78.00 -56.94 37.12
CA THR A 234 -78.38 -57.02 38.53
C THR A 234 -77.30 -57.74 39.32
N TYR A 235 -76.90 -57.12 40.42
CA TYR A 235 -75.90 -57.61 41.37
C TYR A 235 -76.55 -57.75 42.75
N THR A 236 -76.01 -58.65 43.57
CA THR A 236 -76.51 -58.86 44.93
C THR A 236 -75.38 -58.77 45.93
N ALA A 237 -75.65 -58.12 47.05
CA ALA A 237 -74.81 -58.12 48.25
C ALA A 237 -75.65 -58.50 49.47
N THR A 238 -75.00 -58.85 50.56
CA THR A 238 -75.68 -59.06 51.85
C THR A 238 -75.39 -57.89 52.79
N VAL A 239 -76.38 -57.47 53.57
CA VAL A 239 -76.19 -56.48 54.63
C VAL A 239 -75.25 -57.05 55.68
N ALA A 240 -74.11 -56.39 55.90
CA ALA A 240 -73.13 -56.75 56.91
C ALA A 240 -73.57 -56.34 58.32
N ALA A 241 -72.88 -56.86 59.34
CA ALA A 241 -73.23 -56.61 60.75
C ALA A 241 -73.21 -55.13 61.18
N ASN A 242 -72.51 -54.28 60.44
CA ASN A 242 -72.44 -52.83 60.67
C ASN A 242 -73.47 -52.03 59.84
N GLY A 243 -74.41 -52.69 59.14
CA GLY A 243 -75.40 -52.04 58.28
C GLY A 243 -74.87 -51.57 56.92
N THR A 244 -73.65 -51.94 56.54
CA THR A 244 -73.09 -51.64 55.21
C THR A 244 -73.28 -52.78 54.23
N TRP A 245 -73.22 -52.47 52.94
CA TRP A 245 -73.18 -53.46 51.87
C TRP A 245 -72.14 -53.04 50.83
N ALA A 246 -71.54 -54.02 50.16
CA ALA A 246 -70.61 -53.79 49.07
C ALA A 246 -70.67 -54.93 48.06
N LEU A 247 -70.47 -54.61 46.78
CA LEU A 247 -70.33 -55.56 45.69
C LEU A 247 -69.34 -55.03 44.65
N ASN A 248 -68.79 -55.94 43.85
CA ASN A 248 -67.91 -55.59 42.75
C ASN A 248 -68.65 -55.73 41.43
N VAL A 249 -68.62 -54.67 40.63
CA VAL A 249 -69.08 -54.64 39.24
C VAL A 249 -67.86 -55.00 38.37
N PRO A 250 -67.90 -56.11 37.61
CA PRO A 250 -66.79 -56.50 36.74
C PRO A 250 -66.48 -55.45 35.66
N ALA A 251 -65.20 -55.33 35.28
CA ALA A 251 -64.76 -54.43 34.20
C ALA A 251 -65.53 -54.62 32.88
N ALA A 252 -65.83 -55.87 32.51
CA ALA A 252 -66.59 -56.18 31.29
C ALA A 252 -68.00 -55.58 31.29
N ASP A 253 -68.58 -55.38 32.47
CA ASP A 253 -69.93 -54.83 32.63
C ASP A 253 -69.88 -53.32 32.55
N LEU A 254 -68.85 -52.70 33.14
CA LEU A 254 -68.59 -51.27 33.05
C LEU A 254 -68.26 -50.83 31.62
N ALA A 255 -67.48 -51.64 30.88
CA ALA A 255 -67.14 -51.42 29.48
C ALA A 255 -68.37 -51.45 28.55
N ALA A 256 -69.49 -52.05 28.99
CA ALA A 256 -70.74 -52.06 28.24
C ALA A 256 -71.61 -50.81 28.48
N LEU A 257 -71.26 -49.96 29.45
CA LEU A 257 -72.00 -48.74 29.73
C LEU A 257 -71.78 -47.70 28.63
N GLY A 258 -72.87 -47.08 28.19
CA GLY A 258 -72.82 -45.97 27.23
C GLY A 258 -72.35 -44.66 27.87
N GLN A 259 -71.79 -43.77 27.04
CA GLN A 259 -71.46 -42.40 27.44
C GLN A 259 -72.67 -41.65 28.00
N GLY A 260 -72.43 -40.77 28.97
CA GLY A 260 -73.42 -39.90 29.58
C GLY A 260 -73.97 -40.41 30.91
N ALA A 261 -75.13 -39.89 31.31
CA ALA A 261 -75.73 -40.18 32.60
C ALA A 261 -76.21 -41.64 32.70
N GLN A 262 -75.84 -42.28 33.80
CA GLN A 262 -76.25 -43.61 34.24
C GLN A 262 -76.95 -43.53 35.60
N THR A 263 -77.81 -44.50 35.89
CA THR A 263 -78.49 -44.60 37.19
C THR A 263 -78.23 -45.96 37.81
N ILE A 264 -77.80 -45.95 39.08
CA ILE A 264 -77.64 -47.15 39.90
C ILE A 264 -78.83 -47.20 40.85
N THR A 265 -79.56 -48.32 40.85
CA THR A 265 -80.70 -48.51 41.76
C THR A 265 -80.37 -49.60 42.76
N ALA A 266 -80.40 -49.30 44.06
CA ALA A 266 -80.20 -50.30 45.12
C ALA A 266 -81.51 -50.50 45.89
N SER A 267 -81.85 -51.75 46.19
CA SER A 267 -83.06 -52.13 46.92
C SER A 267 -82.81 -53.27 47.89
N VAL A 268 -83.58 -53.33 48.97
CA VAL A 268 -83.46 -54.35 50.02
C VAL A 268 -84.81 -54.50 50.73
N ASN A 269 -85.15 -55.70 51.16
CA ASN A 269 -86.29 -55.94 52.04
C ASN A 269 -85.79 -56.15 53.47
N ASP A 270 -86.56 -55.71 54.46
CA ASP A 270 -86.34 -56.11 55.85
C ASP A 270 -86.82 -57.55 56.10
N ARG A 271 -86.75 -58.01 57.34
CA ARG A 271 -87.17 -59.37 57.69
C ARG A 271 -88.68 -59.61 57.65
N ALA A 272 -89.49 -58.56 57.81
CA ALA A 272 -90.94 -58.62 57.65
C ALA A 272 -91.37 -58.62 56.16
N GLY A 273 -90.46 -58.25 55.26
CA GLY A 273 -90.69 -58.18 53.83
C GLY A 273 -91.00 -56.77 53.31
N ASN A 274 -90.89 -55.71 54.12
CA ASN A 274 -91.11 -54.34 53.66
C ASN A 274 -89.94 -53.90 52.74
N PRO A 275 -90.22 -53.34 51.55
CA PRO A 275 -89.18 -52.96 50.59
C PRO A 275 -88.64 -51.54 50.82
N GLY A 276 -87.31 -51.38 50.76
CA GLY A 276 -86.59 -50.11 50.67
C GLY A 276 -85.83 -49.99 49.36
N GLN A 277 -85.75 -48.77 48.79
CA GLN A 277 -85.04 -48.51 47.53
C GLN A 277 -84.42 -47.10 47.50
N THR A 278 -83.30 -46.95 46.79
CA THR A 278 -82.67 -45.67 46.45
C THR A 278 -82.05 -45.71 45.05
N THR A 279 -81.77 -44.54 44.50
CA THR A 279 -81.07 -44.38 43.22
C THR A 279 -79.89 -43.41 43.36
N HIS A 280 -78.78 -43.67 42.65
CA HIS A 280 -77.61 -42.80 42.60
C HIS A 280 -77.22 -42.54 41.14
N ALA A 281 -76.86 -41.30 40.83
CA ALA A 281 -76.45 -40.92 39.48
C ALA A 281 -74.94 -41.09 39.30
N LEU A 282 -74.52 -41.56 38.13
CA LEU A 282 -73.13 -41.64 37.70
C LEU A 282 -73.04 -41.07 36.29
N THR A 283 -71.98 -40.34 35.94
CA THR A 283 -71.73 -39.96 34.54
C THR A 283 -70.59 -40.78 33.97
N VAL A 284 -70.84 -41.54 32.91
CA VAL A 284 -69.78 -42.21 32.15
C VAL A 284 -69.22 -41.19 31.15
N ASP A 285 -67.95 -40.84 31.33
CA ASP A 285 -67.26 -39.93 30.44
C ASP A 285 -65.87 -40.46 30.10
N THR A 286 -65.76 -41.09 28.94
CA THR A 286 -64.52 -41.70 28.44
C THR A 286 -63.85 -40.91 27.31
N VAL A 287 -64.35 -39.72 26.99
CA VAL A 287 -63.88 -38.95 25.82
C VAL A 287 -62.78 -38.00 26.25
N ALA A 288 -61.53 -38.31 25.86
CA ALA A 288 -60.42 -37.40 26.09
C ALA A 288 -60.61 -36.04 25.40
N PRO A 289 -60.19 -34.93 26.04
CA PRO A 289 -60.28 -33.61 25.43
C PRO A 289 -59.30 -33.47 24.26
N THR A 290 -59.74 -32.83 23.17
CA THR A 290 -58.85 -32.42 22.08
C THR A 290 -58.08 -31.19 22.48
N VAL A 291 -56.79 -31.10 22.13
CA VAL A 291 -55.92 -29.94 22.44
C VAL A 291 -55.29 -29.45 21.14
N THR A 292 -55.13 -28.14 21.01
CA THR A 292 -54.37 -27.51 19.92
C THR A 292 -53.37 -26.53 20.49
N ILE A 293 -52.27 -26.29 19.77
CA ILE A 293 -51.31 -25.21 20.04
C ILE A 293 -51.33 -24.32 18.80
N ALA A 294 -51.50 -23.01 18.96
CA ALA A 294 -51.43 -22.02 17.88
C ALA A 294 -49.99 -21.88 17.36
N THR A 295 -49.82 -21.30 16.18
CA THR A 295 -48.50 -20.95 15.63
C THR A 295 -47.74 -20.07 16.63
N VAL A 296 -46.48 -20.39 16.88
CA VAL A 296 -45.61 -19.66 17.82
C VAL A 296 -44.81 -18.62 17.06
N ALA A 297 -44.60 -17.44 17.65
CA ALA A 297 -43.91 -16.30 17.03
C ALA A 297 -44.48 -15.82 15.67
N GLY A 298 -45.62 -16.36 15.22
CA GLY A 298 -46.28 -16.03 13.96
C GLY A 298 -45.87 -16.94 12.79
N ASP A 299 -44.73 -17.61 12.84
CA ASP A 299 -44.18 -18.43 11.76
C ASP A 299 -43.52 -19.75 12.22
N ASP A 300 -43.69 -20.12 13.50
CA ASP A 300 -43.04 -21.26 14.17
C ASP A 300 -41.48 -21.17 14.20
N ILE A 301 -40.91 -20.00 13.92
CA ILE A 301 -39.49 -19.69 14.08
C ILE A 301 -39.35 -18.64 15.19
N ILE A 302 -38.51 -18.91 16.19
CA ILE A 302 -38.23 -17.97 17.26
C ILE A 302 -36.85 -17.35 16.98
N ASN A 303 -36.87 -16.16 16.38
CA ASN A 303 -35.68 -15.38 16.05
C ASN A 303 -35.03 -14.75 17.30
N ASN A 304 -33.89 -14.07 17.14
CA ASN A 304 -33.14 -13.50 18.28
C ASN A 304 -33.96 -12.48 19.09
N ALA A 305 -34.73 -11.62 18.42
CA ALA A 305 -35.53 -10.60 19.10
C ALA A 305 -36.69 -11.24 19.87
N GLU A 306 -37.31 -12.26 19.29
CA GLU A 306 -38.37 -13.06 19.88
C GLU A 306 -37.89 -13.89 21.08
N GLN A 307 -36.67 -14.44 21.03
CA GLN A 307 -36.06 -15.10 22.19
C GLN A 307 -35.87 -14.11 23.35
N LEU A 308 -35.38 -12.89 23.07
CA LEU A 308 -35.20 -11.83 24.07
C LEU A 308 -36.51 -11.28 24.63
N ALA A 309 -37.60 -11.34 23.87
CA ALA A 309 -38.92 -10.94 24.32
C ALA A 309 -39.61 -12.02 25.18
N GLY A 310 -39.25 -13.29 25.00
CA GLY A 310 -40.04 -14.43 25.51
C GLY A 310 -41.29 -14.67 24.64
N GLN A 311 -41.92 -15.84 24.81
CA GLN A 311 -42.98 -16.29 23.91
C GLN A 311 -44.28 -16.60 24.65
N THR A 312 -45.39 -16.10 24.13
CA THR A 312 -46.73 -16.52 24.58
C THR A 312 -47.15 -17.74 23.79
N ILE A 313 -47.30 -18.87 24.48
CA ILE A 313 -47.83 -20.10 23.91
C ILE A 313 -49.33 -20.13 24.18
N SER A 314 -50.12 -20.34 23.14
CA SER A 314 -51.58 -20.36 23.24
C SER A 314 -52.18 -21.48 22.41
N GLY A 315 -53.46 -21.74 22.63
CA GLY A 315 -54.19 -22.76 21.90
C GLY A 315 -55.62 -22.90 22.36
N THR A 316 -56.26 -23.99 21.95
CA THR A 316 -57.62 -24.34 22.39
C THR A 316 -57.67 -25.77 22.93
N THR A 317 -58.67 -26.08 23.72
CA THR A 317 -59.01 -27.44 24.14
C THR A 317 -60.52 -27.62 24.28
N THR A 318 -61.01 -28.86 24.18
CA THR A 318 -62.40 -29.20 24.52
C THR A 318 -62.60 -29.61 25.97
N ALA A 319 -61.54 -29.60 26.80
CA ALA A 319 -61.68 -29.75 28.25
C ALA A 319 -62.52 -28.61 28.84
N GLU A 320 -63.18 -28.86 29.97
CA GLU A 320 -64.06 -27.89 30.60
C GLU A 320 -63.30 -26.65 31.11
N VAL A 321 -64.02 -25.53 31.20
CA VAL A 321 -63.49 -24.28 31.77
C VAL A 321 -62.99 -24.53 33.20
N GLY A 322 -61.81 -24.02 33.50
CA GLY A 322 -61.16 -24.18 34.80
C GLY A 322 -60.19 -25.37 34.88
N GLN A 323 -60.19 -26.29 33.90
CA GLN A 323 -59.15 -27.33 33.82
C GLN A 323 -57.76 -26.72 33.63
N THR A 324 -56.72 -27.42 34.09
CA THR A 324 -55.34 -26.93 34.01
C THR A 324 -54.63 -27.51 32.79
N VAL A 325 -54.20 -26.63 31.90
CA VAL A 325 -53.30 -26.97 30.78
C VAL A 325 -51.86 -26.84 31.27
N THR A 326 -51.09 -27.93 31.16
CA THR A 326 -49.65 -27.93 31.41
C THR A 326 -48.92 -27.87 30.08
N VAL A 327 -48.17 -26.80 29.86
CA VAL A 327 -47.32 -26.59 28.69
C VAL A 327 -45.88 -26.92 29.06
N THR A 328 -45.22 -27.75 28.27
CA THR A 328 -43.82 -28.14 28.46
C THR A 328 -42.99 -27.68 27.26
N PHE A 329 -41.89 -27.00 27.54
CA PHE A 329 -40.87 -26.58 26.59
C PHE A 329 -39.50 -26.79 27.23
N ASN A 330 -38.59 -27.45 26.51
CA ASN A 330 -37.23 -27.75 26.97
C ASN A 330 -37.15 -28.36 28.40
N GLY A 331 -38.06 -29.29 28.72
CA GLY A 331 -38.10 -29.98 30.01
C GLY A 331 -38.65 -29.16 31.20
N GLN A 332 -38.99 -27.89 30.99
CA GLN A 332 -39.65 -27.04 31.97
C GLN A 332 -41.16 -27.01 31.72
N SER A 333 -41.95 -26.77 32.78
CA SER A 333 -43.41 -26.78 32.71
C SER A 333 -44.02 -25.46 33.18
N TRP A 334 -45.04 -25.01 32.46
CA TRP A 334 -45.85 -23.84 32.79
C TRP A 334 -47.33 -24.22 32.75
N THR A 335 -48.14 -23.54 33.55
CA THR A 335 -49.57 -23.83 33.63
C THR A 335 -50.42 -22.67 33.14
N ALA A 336 -51.51 -23.00 32.49
CA ALA A 336 -52.61 -22.11 32.15
C ALA A 336 -53.93 -22.75 32.57
N THR A 337 -54.96 -21.95 32.73
CA THR A 337 -56.33 -22.44 32.93
C THR A 337 -57.11 -22.36 31.63
N VAL A 338 -57.99 -23.34 31.39
CA VAL A 338 -58.93 -23.30 30.27
C VAL A 338 -59.94 -22.19 30.53
N GLY A 339 -59.94 -21.17 29.66
CA GLY A 339 -60.87 -20.06 29.69
C GLY A 339 -62.17 -20.33 28.91
N SER A 340 -63.04 -19.33 28.85
CA SER A 340 -64.30 -19.40 28.09
C SER A 340 -64.04 -19.75 26.62
N GLY A 341 -64.79 -20.70 26.06
CA GLY A 341 -64.62 -21.14 24.67
C GLY A 341 -63.41 -22.05 24.44
N GLY A 342 -62.79 -22.57 25.50
CA GLY A 342 -61.70 -23.55 25.42
C GLY A 342 -60.31 -22.94 25.20
N SER A 343 -60.18 -21.61 25.16
CA SER A 343 -58.90 -20.94 24.95
C SER A 343 -57.99 -21.03 26.16
N TRP A 344 -56.69 -21.17 25.94
CA TRP A 344 -55.67 -21.10 26.99
C TRP A 344 -54.42 -20.38 26.46
N SER A 345 -53.65 -19.75 27.36
CA SER A 345 -52.37 -19.13 27.01
C SER A 345 -51.44 -19.06 28.22
N VAL A 346 -50.14 -19.21 27.98
CA VAL A 346 -49.11 -19.03 28.99
C VAL A 346 -47.90 -18.32 28.40
N PHE A 347 -47.26 -17.45 29.20
CA PHE A 347 -46.06 -16.74 28.79
C PHE A 347 -44.82 -17.47 29.29
N ILE A 348 -43.93 -17.83 28.36
CA ILE A 348 -42.60 -18.38 28.63
C ILE A 348 -41.60 -17.22 28.59
N PRO A 349 -40.97 -16.86 29.72
CA PRO A 349 -40.04 -15.72 29.77
C PRO A 349 -38.77 -15.93 28.93
N ALA A 350 -38.17 -14.82 28.47
CA ALA A 350 -36.96 -14.80 27.64
C ALA A 350 -35.78 -15.63 28.18
N GLN A 351 -35.60 -15.66 29.51
CA GLN A 351 -34.54 -16.42 30.17
C GLN A 351 -34.58 -17.93 29.87
N GLN A 352 -35.73 -18.45 29.45
CA GLN A 352 -35.92 -19.85 29.12
C GLN A 352 -35.46 -20.21 27.70
N PHE A 353 -35.22 -19.20 26.87
CA PHE A 353 -34.61 -19.32 25.54
C PHE A 353 -33.11 -19.00 25.57
N ALA A 354 -32.64 -18.28 26.60
CA ALA A 354 -31.25 -17.88 26.74
C ALA A 354 -30.31 -19.09 26.83
N GLY A 355 -29.28 -19.11 25.97
CA GLY A 355 -28.27 -20.18 25.96
C GLY A 355 -28.71 -21.47 25.28
N LEU A 356 -29.93 -21.52 24.72
CA LEU A 356 -30.33 -22.61 23.83
C LEU A 356 -29.57 -22.51 22.50
N SER A 357 -29.21 -23.67 21.96
CA SER A 357 -28.63 -23.77 20.62
C SER A 357 -29.71 -23.65 19.56
N ASP A 358 -29.36 -23.10 18.41
CA ASP A 358 -30.25 -23.14 17.25
C ASP A 358 -30.62 -24.58 16.88
N GLY A 359 -31.88 -24.77 16.47
CA GLY A 359 -32.41 -26.08 16.14
C GLY A 359 -33.92 -26.21 16.40
N SER A 360 -34.43 -27.41 16.19
CA SER A 360 -35.85 -27.72 16.38
C SER A 360 -36.14 -28.11 17.84
N TYR A 361 -37.17 -27.51 18.40
CA TYR A 361 -37.70 -27.77 19.72
C TYR A 361 -39.18 -28.18 19.62
N THR A 362 -39.65 -28.90 20.62
CA THR A 362 -41.06 -29.30 20.72
C THR A 362 -41.70 -28.64 21.92
N ILE A 363 -42.83 -27.98 21.70
CA ILE A 363 -43.73 -27.53 22.75
C ILE A 363 -44.84 -28.57 22.86
N SER A 364 -45.11 -29.06 24.07
CA SER A 364 -46.21 -29.98 24.34
C SER A 364 -47.21 -29.32 25.27
N ALA A 365 -48.50 -29.55 25.09
CA ALA A 365 -49.55 -29.12 25.99
C ALA A 365 -50.41 -30.33 26.39
N THR A 366 -50.66 -30.49 27.68
CA THR A 366 -51.51 -31.57 28.23
C THR A 366 -52.60 -30.99 29.12
N VAL A 367 -53.76 -31.63 29.16
CA VAL A 367 -54.88 -31.26 30.03
C VAL A 367 -55.73 -32.50 30.30
N SER A 368 -56.35 -32.59 31.46
CA SER A 368 -57.39 -33.58 31.73
C SER A 368 -58.76 -32.92 31.77
N ASP A 369 -59.80 -33.61 31.31
CA ASP A 369 -61.17 -33.18 31.53
C ASP A 369 -61.60 -33.40 33.00
N GLN A 370 -62.86 -33.09 33.32
CA GLN A 370 -63.39 -33.27 34.67
C GLN A 370 -63.45 -34.72 35.15
N ALA A 371 -63.58 -35.71 34.25
CA ALA A 371 -63.53 -37.14 34.61
C ALA A 371 -62.09 -37.66 34.75
N GLY A 372 -61.10 -36.88 34.31
CA GLY A 372 -59.69 -37.23 34.37
C GLY A 372 -59.13 -37.85 33.09
N ASN A 373 -59.87 -37.86 31.97
CA ASN A 373 -59.32 -38.36 30.71
C ASN A 373 -58.25 -37.39 30.17
N PRO A 374 -57.05 -37.86 29.81
CA PRO A 374 -55.96 -36.99 29.37
C PRO A 374 -56.04 -36.66 27.87
N GLY A 375 -55.91 -35.38 27.55
CA GLY A 375 -55.69 -34.85 26.21
C GLY A 375 -54.29 -34.25 26.06
N SER A 376 -53.69 -34.35 24.87
CA SER A 376 -52.40 -33.72 24.59
C SER A 376 -52.25 -33.26 23.14
N ALA A 377 -51.38 -32.27 22.94
CA ALA A 377 -50.92 -31.82 21.63
C ALA A 377 -49.44 -31.45 21.69
N SER A 378 -48.76 -31.51 20.55
CA SER A 378 -47.41 -31.01 20.39
C SER A 378 -47.26 -30.16 19.13
N ARG A 379 -46.35 -29.19 19.18
CA ARG A 379 -46.00 -28.31 18.05
C ARG A 379 -44.49 -28.16 18.01
N GLY A 380 -43.92 -28.34 16.82
CA GLY A 380 -42.52 -28.05 16.56
C GLY A 380 -42.30 -26.55 16.37
N VAL A 381 -41.23 -26.02 16.95
CA VAL A 381 -40.74 -24.66 16.75
C VAL A 381 -39.25 -24.69 16.46
N THR A 382 -38.74 -23.74 15.69
CA THR A 382 -37.31 -23.66 15.38
C THR A 382 -36.72 -22.44 16.04
N LEU A 383 -35.70 -22.60 16.89
CA LEU A 383 -34.86 -21.49 17.29
C LEU A 383 -33.82 -21.28 16.18
N ASN A 384 -33.76 -20.07 15.65
CA ASN A 384 -32.79 -19.70 14.63
C ASN A 384 -32.23 -18.31 14.95
N GLY A 385 -30.96 -18.29 15.35
CA GLY A 385 -30.19 -17.09 15.64
C GLY A 385 -29.29 -16.64 14.49
N ASP A 386 -29.33 -17.30 13.32
CA ASP A 386 -28.53 -16.93 12.16
C ASP A 386 -28.76 -15.47 11.79
N VAL A 387 -27.68 -14.71 11.72
CA VAL A 387 -27.65 -13.32 11.23
C VAL A 387 -26.91 -13.27 9.89
N PRO A 388 -27.29 -12.37 8.97
CA PRO A 388 -26.48 -12.16 7.77
C PRO A 388 -25.09 -11.61 8.14
N SER A 389 -24.04 -12.04 7.45
CA SER A 389 -22.75 -11.36 7.55
C SER A 389 -22.81 -10.06 6.76
N VAL A 390 -22.09 -9.03 7.20
CA VAL A 390 -21.98 -7.75 6.51
C VAL A 390 -20.52 -7.35 6.48
N THR A 391 -20.02 -6.97 5.32
CA THR A 391 -18.70 -6.35 5.15
C THR A 391 -18.87 -4.99 4.53
N ILE A 392 -17.99 -4.07 4.89
CA ILE A 392 -17.86 -2.76 4.24
C ILE A 392 -16.46 -2.77 3.61
N ASN A 393 -16.37 -2.42 2.33
CA ASN A 393 -15.11 -2.31 1.62
C ASN A 393 -14.40 -1.01 2.02
N THR A 394 -13.10 -0.93 1.71
CA THR A 394 -12.31 0.30 1.87
C THR A 394 -13.03 1.49 1.23
N PHE A 395 -13.19 2.55 2.01
CA PHE A 395 -13.81 3.81 1.61
C PHE A 395 -12.75 4.75 1.06
N ALA A 396 -13.08 5.60 0.08
CA ALA A 396 -12.14 6.52 -0.59
C ALA A 396 -10.88 5.87 -1.25
N GLY A 397 -10.71 4.54 -1.14
CA GLY A 397 -9.56 3.80 -1.67
C GLY A 397 -8.54 3.40 -0.60
N ASP A 398 -8.48 4.15 0.51
CA ASP A 398 -7.51 3.98 1.60
C ASP A 398 -8.07 4.26 3.02
N ASP A 399 -9.38 4.42 3.16
CA ASP A 399 -10.10 4.79 4.39
C ASP A 399 -9.81 6.21 4.92
N VAL A 400 -9.12 7.05 4.15
CA VAL A 400 -8.83 8.44 4.49
C VAL A 400 -9.42 9.34 3.42
N VAL A 401 -10.37 10.19 3.81
CA VAL A 401 -10.90 11.20 2.87
C VAL A 401 -9.92 12.35 2.80
N ASN A 402 -9.28 12.51 1.65
CA ASN A 402 -8.37 13.62 1.38
C ASN A 402 -9.08 14.87 0.85
N ALA A 403 -8.36 15.97 0.70
CA ALA A 403 -8.89 17.26 0.25
C ALA A 403 -9.56 17.20 -1.14
N ALA A 404 -9.07 16.37 -2.05
CA ALA A 404 -9.64 16.24 -3.39
C ALA A 404 -10.95 15.43 -3.37
N GLU A 405 -10.99 14.36 -2.57
CA GLU A 405 -12.14 13.48 -2.38
C GLU A 405 -13.25 14.16 -1.59
N HIS A 406 -12.91 15.00 -0.61
CA HIS A 406 -13.84 15.69 0.28
C HIS A 406 -14.90 16.50 -0.46
N GLY A 407 -14.52 17.12 -1.58
CA GLY A 407 -15.41 17.92 -2.44
C GLY A 407 -16.27 17.10 -3.41
N SER A 408 -16.12 15.78 -3.46
CA SER A 408 -16.76 14.90 -4.45
C SER A 408 -17.72 13.91 -3.79
N SER A 409 -18.62 13.31 -4.58
CA SER A 409 -19.43 12.18 -4.11
C SER A 409 -18.57 10.93 -4.02
N LEU A 410 -18.69 10.17 -2.93
CA LEU A 410 -17.93 8.94 -2.68
C LEU A 410 -18.87 7.74 -2.58
N VAL A 411 -18.39 6.54 -2.87
CA VAL A 411 -19.19 5.31 -2.82
C VAL A 411 -18.85 4.53 -1.56
N ILE A 412 -19.87 4.24 -0.75
CA ILE A 412 -19.80 3.22 0.29
C ILE A 412 -20.24 1.91 -0.35
N SER A 413 -19.46 0.84 -0.22
CA SER A 413 -19.79 -0.47 -0.79
C SER A 413 -19.41 -1.59 0.14
N GLY A 414 -19.91 -2.79 -0.15
CA GLY A 414 -19.60 -3.97 0.64
C GLY A 414 -20.33 -5.21 0.14
N THR A 415 -20.33 -6.25 0.98
CA THR A 415 -21.06 -7.49 0.72
C THR A 415 -21.88 -7.92 1.93
N THR A 416 -22.87 -8.78 1.70
CA THR A 416 -23.66 -9.41 2.76
C THR A 416 -24.19 -10.77 2.31
N THR A 417 -24.46 -11.67 3.26
CA THR A 417 -25.16 -12.94 2.99
C THR A 417 -26.69 -12.82 3.08
N ALA A 418 -27.23 -11.62 3.34
CA ALA A 418 -28.67 -11.40 3.29
C ALA A 418 -29.24 -11.65 1.87
N PRO A 419 -30.49 -12.14 1.75
CA PRO A 419 -31.13 -12.33 0.44
C PRO A 419 -31.20 -11.05 -0.40
N ILE A 420 -31.16 -11.22 -1.72
CA ILE A 420 -31.36 -10.13 -2.69
C ILE A 420 -32.68 -9.39 -2.41
N GLY A 421 -32.66 -8.06 -2.52
CA GLY A 421 -33.82 -7.20 -2.30
C GLY A 421 -34.04 -6.77 -0.85
N GLN A 422 -33.32 -7.35 0.12
CA GLN A 422 -33.35 -6.86 1.51
C GLN A 422 -32.83 -5.41 1.59
N THR A 423 -33.47 -4.60 2.43
CA THR A 423 -33.04 -3.22 2.67
C THR A 423 -31.84 -3.21 3.61
N LEU A 424 -30.73 -2.65 3.15
CA LEU A 424 -29.53 -2.40 3.93
C LEU A 424 -29.52 -0.95 4.41
N THR A 425 -29.37 -0.77 5.72
CA THR A 425 -29.34 0.52 6.39
C THR A 425 -27.90 0.92 6.69
N LEU A 426 -27.51 2.11 6.25
CA LEU A 426 -26.21 2.72 6.51
C LEU A 426 -26.38 3.90 7.46
N THR A 427 -25.48 4.07 8.41
CA THR A 427 -25.41 5.28 9.24
C THR A 427 -24.00 5.84 9.21
N LEU A 428 -23.87 7.13 8.87
CA LEU A 428 -22.60 7.88 8.88
C LEU A 428 -22.90 9.30 9.36
N ASN A 429 -22.08 9.81 10.29
CA ASN A 429 -22.23 11.14 10.89
C ASN A 429 -23.66 11.42 11.41
N GLY A 430 -24.29 10.41 12.02
CA GLY A 430 -25.65 10.49 12.56
C GLY A 430 -26.78 10.51 11.52
N LYS A 431 -26.47 10.47 10.21
CA LYS A 431 -27.45 10.42 9.13
C LYS A 431 -27.63 8.99 8.63
N THR A 432 -28.88 8.62 8.38
CA THR A 432 -29.25 7.29 7.90
C THR A 432 -29.51 7.31 6.39
N TYR A 433 -28.97 6.30 5.72
CA TYR A 433 -29.16 6.04 4.30
C TYR A 433 -29.63 4.61 4.10
N THR A 434 -30.27 4.34 2.98
CA THR A 434 -30.72 2.99 2.64
C THR A 434 -30.34 2.64 1.22
N THR A 435 -30.00 1.37 1.02
CA THR A 435 -29.80 0.75 -0.29
C THR A 435 -30.38 -0.66 -0.23
N THR A 436 -30.37 -1.38 -1.34
CA THR A 436 -30.86 -2.77 -1.42
C THR A 436 -29.71 -3.72 -1.72
N VAL A 437 -29.75 -4.91 -1.13
CA VAL A 437 -28.84 -6.01 -1.48
C VAL A 437 -29.08 -6.42 -2.93
N GLN A 438 -28.02 -6.45 -3.73
CA GLN A 438 -28.04 -6.78 -5.15
C GLN A 438 -27.71 -8.26 -5.37
N THR A 439 -27.79 -8.72 -6.63
CA THR A 439 -27.42 -10.09 -7.02
C THR A 439 -26.00 -10.42 -6.57
N GLY A 440 -25.80 -11.59 -5.97
CA GLY A 440 -24.50 -12.02 -5.46
C GLY A 440 -24.12 -11.43 -4.09
N GLY A 441 -25.04 -10.72 -3.42
CA GLY A 441 -24.83 -10.20 -2.06
C GLY A 441 -24.08 -8.87 -2.00
N SER A 442 -23.76 -8.25 -3.14
CA SER A 442 -23.13 -6.93 -3.17
C SER A 442 -24.13 -5.83 -2.81
N TRP A 443 -23.62 -4.73 -2.25
CA TRP A 443 -24.39 -3.52 -2.04
C TRP A 443 -23.50 -2.30 -2.22
N SER A 444 -24.10 -1.19 -2.64
CA SER A 444 -23.42 0.10 -2.72
C SER A 444 -24.39 1.25 -2.50
N TYR A 445 -23.85 2.35 -2.01
CA TYR A 445 -24.55 3.61 -1.83
C TYR A 445 -23.61 4.76 -2.20
N THR A 446 -24.04 5.63 -3.11
CA THR A 446 -23.31 6.85 -3.44
C THR A 446 -23.64 7.93 -2.41
N LEU A 447 -22.68 8.21 -1.54
CA LEU A 447 -22.71 9.32 -0.61
C LEU A 447 -22.50 10.63 -1.38
N GLY A 448 -23.50 11.51 -1.36
CA GLY A 448 -23.42 12.78 -2.08
C GLY A 448 -22.34 13.71 -1.52
N SER A 449 -21.75 14.54 -2.36
CA SER A 449 -20.68 15.48 -1.97
C SER A 449 -21.04 16.40 -0.79
N ALA A 450 -22.32 16.78 -0.64
CA ALA A 450 -22.77 17.56 0.52
C ALA A 450 -22.62 16.82 1.87
N ASP A 451 -22.77 15.49 1.86
CA ASP A 451 -22.58 14.66 3.06
C ASP A 451 -21.10 14.34 3.30
N VAL A 452 -20.30 14.20 2.23
CA VAL A 452 -18.83 14.05 2.33
C VAL A 452 -18.19 15.32 2.89
N THR A 453 -18.55 16.49 2.35
CA THR A 453 -18.06 17.80 2.82
C THR A 453 -18.48 18.12 4.26
N ALA A 454 -19.52 17.48 4.79
CA ALA A 454 -19.94 17.61 6.18
C ALA A 454 -19.07 16.82 7.17
N LEU A 455 -18.16 15.95 6.68
CA LEU A 455 -17.16 15.29 7.51
C LEU A 455 -16.03 16.27 7.81
N ALA A 456 -15.86 16.66 9.06
CA ALA A 456 -14.86 17.65 9.46
C ALA A 456 -13.46 17.04 9.51
N ASP A 457 -12.47 17.86 9.15
CA ASP A 457 -11.05 17.52 9.17
C ASP A 457 -10.57 17.05 10.56
N GLY A 458 -9.62 16.12 10.58
CA GLY A 458 -9.00 15.56 11.79
C GLY A 458 -9.88 14.60 12.61
N ASN A 459 -11.12 14.33 12.17
CA ASN A 459 -12.04 13.44 12.87
C ASN A 459 -12.06 12.02 12.28
N ALA A 460 -12.33 11.04 13.14
CA ALA A 460 -12.70 9.70 12.75
C ALA A 460 -14.23 9.55 12.70
N TYR A 461 -14.73 8.89 11.66
CA TYR A 461 -16.14 8.61 11.47
C TYR A 461 -16.36 7.11 11.33
N VAL A 462 -17.48 6.61 11.86
CA VAL A 462 -17.86 5.19 11.73
C VAL A 462 -19.01 5.09 10.74
N ILE A 463 -18.80 4.30 9.69
CA ILE A 463 -19.84 3.79 8.82
C ILE A 463 -20.40 2.54 9.48
N ASN A 464 -21.64 2.58 9.92
CA ASN A 464 -22.37 1.39 10.35
C ASN A 464 -23.25 0.90 9.20
N ALA A 465 -23.13 -0.37 8.82
CA ALA A 465 -24.00 -1.04 7.86
C ALA A 465 -24.77 -2.15 8.58
N SER A 466 -26.08 -2.27 8.33
CA SER A 466 -26.91 -3.33 8.91
C SER A 466 -28.00 -3.80 7.95
N VAL A 467 -28.33 -5.08 8.01
CA VAL A 467 -29.40 -5.69 7.20
C VAL A 467 -29.98 -6.89 7.94
N SER A 468 -31.29 -7.09 7.80
CA SER A 468 -31.98 -8.25 8.38
C SER A 468 -32.16 -9.35 7.34
N ASN A 469 -32.17 -10.62 7.76
CA ASN A 469 -32.58 -11.73 6.92
C ASN A 469 -34.12 -11.87 6.87
N ALA A 470 -34.62 -12.90 6.21
CA ALA A 470 -36.06 -13.12 6.04
C ALA A 470 -36.82 -13.45 7.34
N ILE A 471 -36.12 -13.91 8.38
CA ILE A 471 -36.69 -14.25 9.69
C ILE A 471 -36.51 -13.11 10.72
N GLY A 472 -36.04 -11.93 10.29
CA GLY A 472 -35.93 -10.74 11.14
C GLY A 472 -34.62 -10.58 11.93
N ASN A 473 -33.69 -11.55 11.87
CA ASN A 473 -32.38 -11.43 12.51
C ASN A 473 -31.50 -10.43 11.76
N THR A 474 -30.88 -9.51 12.50
CA THR A 474 -30.08 -8.42 11.93
C THR A 474 -28.58 -8.64 12.12
N GLY A 475 -27.85 -8.59 11.01
CA GLY A 475 -26.39 -8.53 11.02
C GLY A 475 -25.92 -7.10 10.79
N SER A 476 -24.78 -6.75 11.38
CA SER A 476 -24.19 -5.42 11.22
C SER A 476 -22.68 -5.45 11.18
N SER A 477 -22.10 -4.39 10.64
CA SER A 477 -20.66 -4.16 10.59
C SER A 477 -20.37 -2.67 10.74
N ASN A 478 -19.23 -2.38 11.36
CA ASN A 478 -18.71 -1.04 11.52
C ASN A 478 -17.40 -0.91 10.76
N HIS A 479 -17.21 0.21 10.08
CA HIS A 479 -15.98 0.54 9.39
C HIS A 479 -15.59 1.97 9.72
N THR A 480 -14.37 2.16 10.21
CA THR A 480 -13.89 3.48 10.63
C THR A 480 -13.11 4.12 9.48
N ILE A 481 -13.39 5.38 9.22
CA ILE A 481 -12.67 6.23 8.27
C ILE A 481 -12.14 7.46 9.00
N THR A 482 -11.13 8.12 8.43
CA THR A 482 -10.67 9.43 8.90
C THR A 482 -10.77 10.47 7.79
N VAL A 483 -10.81 11.74 8.18
CA VAL A 483 -10.71 12.87 7.25
C VAL A 483 -9.40 13.57 7.52
N ASP A 484 -8.59 13.73 6.48
CA ASP A 484 -7.34 14.49 6.51
C ASP A 484 -7.29 15.40 5.30
N LEU A 485 -7.57 16.69 5.52
CA LEU A 485 -7.56 17.71 4.47
C LEU A 485 -6.25 18.52 4.48
N SER A 486 -5.32 18.18 5.37
CA SER A 486 -4.14 19.00 5.67
C SER A 486 -2.98 18.66 4.75
N ALA A 487 -2.78 19.46 3.69
CA ALA A 487 -1.63 19.27 2.81
C ALA A 487 -0.28 19.47 3.53
N PRO A 488 0.77 18.72 3.14
CA PRO A 488 2.14 18.93 3.63
C PRO A 488 2.59 20.39 3.50
N ALA A 489 3.07 20.99 4.60
CA ALA A 489 3.50 22.38 4.62
C ALA A 489 4.93 22.59 4.07
N MET A 490 5.68 21.51 3.81
CA MET A 490 7.06 21.58 3.40
C MET A 490 7.24 21.97 1.93
N GLY A 491 8.14 22.92 1.65
CA GLY A 491 8.61 23.22 0.31
C GLY A 491 9.53 22.12 -0.23
N ILE A 492 9.47 21.87 -1.53
CA ILE A 492 10.37 21.00 -2.29
C ILE A 492 10.88 21.76 -3.51
N ASN A 493 12.18 21.69 -3.78
CA ASN A 493 12.82 22.38 -4.91
C ASN A 493 13.72 21.43 -5.70
N ILE A 494 13.89 21.71 -7.00
CA ILE A 494 14.91 21.13 -7.87
C ILE A 494 16.09 22.12 -7.92
N ASP A 495 17.24 21.73 -7.37
CA ASP A 495 18.35 22.67 -7.12
C ASP A 495 19.41 22.63 -8.23
N SER A 496 19.78 21.45 -8.73
CA SER A 496 20.89 21.31 -9.69
C SER A 496 20.96 19.94 -10.37
N LEU A 497 21.82 19.82 -11.39
CA LEU A 497 22.30 18.55 -11.92
C LEU A 497 23.61 18.15 -11.22
N GLN A 498 23.85 16.85 -11.01
CA GLN A 498 25.12 16.37 -10.44
C GLN A 498 26.31 16.70 -11.34
N ALA A 499 26.10 16.63 -12.66
CA ALA A 499 27.08 16.97 -13.68
C ALA A 499 26.42 17.89 -14.70
N ASP A 500 26.45 19.18 -14.40
CA ASP A 500 26.11 20.23 -15.36
C ASP A 500 27.40 20.63 -16.09
N THR A 501 27.56 20.15 -17.33
CA THR A 501 28.75 20.45 -18.15
C THR A 501 28.65 21.76 -18.90
N GLY A 502 27.47 22.40 -18.87
CA GLY A 502 27.21 23.66 -19.55
C GLY A 502 28.12 24.80 -19.09
N LEU A 503 28.05 25.91 -19.83
CA LEU A 503 28.83 27.11 -19.50
C LEU A 503 28.41 27.75 -18.18
N SER A 504 27.22 27.43 -17.67
CA SER A 504 26.73 27.79 -16.34
C SER A 504 26.47 26.54 -15.52
N ALA A 505 26.93 26.51 -14.27
CA ALA A 505 26.72 25.37 -13.37
C ALA A 505 25.29 25.26 -12.78
N SER A 506 24.33 26.00 -13.34
CA SER A 506 22.99 26.17 -12.76
C SER A 506 21.87 26.44 -13.78
N ASP A 507 22.18 26.38 -15.08
CA ASP A 507 21.18 26.59 -16.13
C ASP A 507 20.46 25.30 -16.55
N PHE A 508 20.91 24.14 -16.04
CA PHE A 508 20.37 22.82 -16.35
C PHE A 508 20.51 22.44 -17.83
N ILE A 509 21.55 22.95 -18.50
CA ILE A 509 21.89 22.63 -19.89
C ILE A 509 23.18 21.80 -19.90
N THR A 510 23.05 20.50 -20.17
CA THR A 510 24.18 19.57 -20.04
C THR A 510 24.34 18.69 -21.27
N SER A 511 25.58 18.27 -21.51
CA SER A 511 25.92 17.22 -22.49
C SER A 511 25.95 15.83 -21.88
N VAL A 512 25.62 15.71 -20.59
CA VAL A 512 25.64 14.44 -19.86
C VAL A 512 24.29 13.74 -19.98
N SER A 513 24.31 12.48 -20.42
CA SER A 513 23.15 11.59 -20.44
C SER A 513 23.62 10.18 -20.06
N PRO A 514 23.07 9.53 -19.01
CA PRO A 514 21.95 9.96 -18.15
C PRO A 514 22.29 11.06 -17.13
N VAL A 515 21.27 11.77 -16.63
CA VAL A 515 21.42 12.83 -15.61
C VAL A 515 21.04 12.36 -14.20
N VAL A 516 21.65 12.99 -13.21
CA VAL A 516 21.23 12.90 -11.80
C VAL A 516 20.76 14.27 -11.36
N VAL A 517 19.48 14.36 -10.98
CA VAL A 517 18.84 15.59 -10.52
C VAL A 517 18.90 15.63 -9.00
N ASN A 518 19.36 16.75 -8.45
CA ASN A 518 19.42 16.98 -7.02
C ASN A 518 18.43 18.07 -6.63
N GLY A 519 17.91 17.96 -5.40
CA GLY A 519 17.09 19.01 -4.86
C GLY A 519 17.00 18.99 -3.34
N SER A 520 16.19 19.89 -2.82
CA SER A 520 16.07 20.16 -1.39
C SER A 520 14.63 20.22 -0.93
N LEU A 521 14.48 20.13 0.39
CA LEU A 521 13.26 20.37 1.13
C LEU A 521 13.51 21.49 2.14
N THR A 522 12.51 22.31 2.46
CA THR A 522 12.67 23.38 3.46
C THR A 522 12.85 22.87 4.90
N ALA A 523 12.58 21.58 5.16
CA ALA A 523 12.82 20.82 6.37
C ALA A 523 12.53 19.32 6.12
N ALA A 524 12.81 18.46 7.10
CA ALA A 524 12.66 17.02 6.95
C ALA A 524 11.18 16.61 6.80
N LEU A 525 10.93 15.56 6.01
CA LEU A 525 9.59 14.97 5.87
C LEU A 525 9.12 14.42 7.22
N ALA A 526 7.85 14.65 7.54
CA ALA A 526 7.19 13.96 8.64
C ALA A 526 7.01 12.46 8.32
N SER A 527 6.74 11.64 9.34
CA SER A 527 6.61 10.18 9.18
C SER A 527 5.48 9.74 8.25
N ASN A 528 4.50 10.63 8.00
CA ASN A 528 3.37 10.42 7.10
C ASN A 528 3.55 11.13 5.75
N GLU A 529 4.71 11.71 5.44
CA GLU A 529 4.94 12.45 4.20
C GLU A 529 5.91 11.71 3.26
N THR A 530 5.72 11.88 1.96
CA THR A 530 6.55 11.29 0.91
C THR A 530 6.81 12.31 -0.19
N ALA A 531 8.07 12.51 -0.55
CA ALA A 531 8.44 13.27 -1.74
C ALA A 531 8.37 12.37 -2.99
N GLN A 532 7.84 12.91 -4.08
CA GLN A 532 7.72 12.22 -5.35
C GLN A 532 8.26 13.07 -6.49
N ILE A 533 8.73 12.41 -7.54
CA ILE A 533 9.16 13.02 -8.81
C ILE A 533 8.39 12.42 -9.98
N SER A 534 8.04 13.25 -10.94
CA SER A 534 7.47 12.87 -12.23
C SER A 534 8.40 13.32 -13.36
N ILE A 535 8.51 12.47 -14.37
CA ILE A 535 9.37 12.64 -15.55
C ILE A 535 8.58 12.56 -16.87
N ASP A 536 7.24 12.57 -16.77
CA ASP A 536 6.29 12.41 -17.88
C ASP A 536 5.17 13.48 -17.84
N GLY A 537 5.43 14.62 -17.20
CA GLY A 537 4.47 15.72 -17.11
C GLY A 537 3.36 15.51 -16.08
N GLY A 538 3.65 14.76 -15.01
CA GLY A 538 2.75 14.55 -13.88
C GLY A 538 1.79 13.37 -14.05
N VAL A 539 1.97 12.55 -15.09
CA VAL A 539 1.12 11.38 -15.37
C VAL A 539 1.45 10.24 -14.41
N THR A 540 2.75 9.96 -14.21
CA THR A 540 3.24 9.01 -13.22
C THR A 540 4.20 9.68 -12.23
N TRP A 541 4.19 9.20 -11.00
CA TRP A 541 4.99 9.72 -9.90
C TRP A 541 5.78 8.59 -9.25
N THR A 542 7.08 8.81 -9.08
CA THR A 542 8.01 7.89 -8.43
C THR A 542 8.43 8.47 -7.09
N THR A 543 8.42 7.67 -6.04
CA THR A 543 8.90 8.10 -4.71
C THR A 543 10.40 8.44 -4.76
N LEU A 544 10.75 9.63 -4.28
CA LEU A 544 12.13 10.09 -4.13
C LEU A 544 12.76 9.45 -2.87
N THR A 545 14.07 9.21 -2.94
CA THR A 545 14.85 8.90 -1.74
C THR A 545 15.36 10.20 -1.14
N VAL A 546 14.91 10.51 0.08
CA VAL A 546 15.27 11.73 0.82
C VAL A 546 16.24 11.38 1.96
N THR A 547 17.33 12.14 2.10
CA THR A 547 18.27 12.03 3.21
C THR A 547 18.33 13.36 3.95
N GLY A 548 17.68 13.44 5.11
CA GLY A 548 17.54 14.69 5.85
C GLY A 548 16.63 15.68 5.10
N THR A 549 17.21 16.76 4.57
CA THR A 549 16.48 17.80 3.80
C THR A 549 16.89 17.85 2.34
N THR A 550 17.60 16.83 1.84
CA THR A 550 18.02 16.76 0.44
C THR A 550 17.53 15.47 -0.21
N TRP A 551 17.34 15.50 -1.51
CA TRP A 551 16.94 14.36 -2.31
C TRP A 551 17.78 14.29 -3.58
N ARG A 552 17.91 13.08 -4.11
CA ARG A 552 18.52 12.85 -5.43
C ARG A 552 17.68 11.88 -6.24
N TYR A 553 17.62 12.10 -7.54
CA TYR A 553 16.98 11.22 -8.49
C TYR A 553 17.95 10.88 -9.61
N ASN A 554 18.21 9.58 -9.79
CA ASN A 554 18.99 9.08 -10.91
C ASN A 554 18.05 8.73 -12.05
N ASP A 555 18.05 9.53 -13.12
CA ASP A 555 17.25 9.24 -14.30
C ASP A 555 17.96 8.21 -15.17
N SER A 556 17.51 6.96 -15.11
CA SER A 556 18.13 5.85 -15.83
C SER A 556 17.77 5.78 -17.31
N ARG A 557 16.94 6.71 -17.82
CA ARG A 557 16.59 6.74 -19.24
C ARG A 557 17.81 7.10 -20.09
N THR A 558 17.85 6.57 -21.30
CA THR A 558 18.73 7.08 -22.35
C THR A 558 18.08 8.32 -22.97
N LEU A 559 18.52 9.50 -22.55
CA LEU A 559 17.98 10.77 -23.03
C LEU A 559 18.69 11.17 -24.32
N THR A 560 17.93 11.39 -25.38
CA THR A 560 18.42 12.04 -26.60
C THR A 560 18.40 13.55 -26.44
N ASP A 561 19.03 14.28 -27.37
CA ASP A 561 18.98 15.74 -27.39
C ASP A 561 17.53 16.25 -27.34
N GLY A 562 17.26 17.18 -26.44
CA GLY A 562 15.91 17.68 -26.20
C GLY A 562 15.72 18.28 -24.81
N ASN A 563 14.48 18.68 -24.54
CA ASN A 563 14.06 19.31 -23.30
C ASN A 563 13.17 18.37 -22.48
N TYR A 564 13.50 18.15 -21.21
CA TYR A 564 12.84 17.21 -20.33
C TYR A 564 12.33 17.92 -19.07
N LEU A 565 11.01 17.86 -18.85
CA LEU A 565 10.38 18.44 -17.66
C LEU A 565 10.43 17.43 -16.51
N TYR A 566 11.07 17.85 -15.41
CA TYR A 566 11.03 17.17 -14.13
C TYR A 566 10.08 17.94 -13.22
N GLN A 567 9.19 17.24 -12.54
CA GLN A 567 8.29 17.82 -11.55
C GLN A 567 8.43 17.08 -10.24
N VAL A 568 8.41 17.79 -9.13
CA VAL A 568 8.49 17.21 -7.80
C VAL A 568 7.33 17.69 -6.95
N ARG A 569 6.90 16.86 -6.00
CA ARG A 569 5.85 17.20 -5.04
C ARG A 569 6.06 16.50 -3.71
N VAL A 570 5.50 17.03 -2.65
CA VAL A 570 5.33 16.31 -1.38
C VAL A 570 3.87 15.90 -1.26
N ILE A 571 3.62 14.65 -0.90
CA ILE A 571 2.29 14.15 -0.54
C ILE A 571 2.31 13.63 0.89
N ASP A 572 1.19 13.72 1.59
CA ASP A 572 1.00 12.97 2.84
C ASP A 572 0.45 11.56 2.58
N ALA A 573 0.17 10.84 3.67
CA ALA A 573 -0.39 9.49 3.63
C ALA A 573 -1.85 9.46 3.13
N ALA A 574 -2.60 10.56 3.26
CA ALA A 574 -3.94 10.71 2.71
C ALA A 574 -3.92 11.02 1.20
N GLY A 575 -2.75 11.38 0.65
CA GLY A 575 -2.58 11.78 -0.73
C GLY A 575 -2.83 13.27 -0.99
N ASN A 576 -2.94 14.11 0.05
CA ASN A 576 -2.97 15.55 -0.13
C ASN A 576 -1.65 16.03 -0.72
N VAL A 577 -1.72 16.84 -1.77
CA VAL A 577 -0.55 17.40 -2.44
C VAL A 577 -0.15 18.71 -1.77
N GLY A 578 1.06 18.74 -1.21
CA GLY A 578 1.70 19.93 -0.65
C GLY A 578 2.41 20.76 -1.71
N ALA A 579 3.58 21.29 -1.37
CA ALA A 579 4.37 22.07 -2.33
C ALA A 579 4.81 21.24 -3.54
N THR A 580 4.88 21.89 -4.69
CA THR A 580 5.36 21.33 -5.96
C THR A 580 6.40 22.25 -6.57
N ASP A 581 7.35 21.68 -7.30
CA ASP A 581 8.30 22.42 -8.12
C ASP A 581 8.52 21.73 -9.47
N SER A 582 9.04 22.46 -10.46
CA SER A 582 9.27 21.94 -11.79
C SER A 582 10.46 22.61 -12.48
N GLN A 583 11.27 21.81 -13.15
CA GLN A 583 12.47 22.27 -13.84
C GLN A 583 12.61 21.59 -15.20
N ASN A 584 12.94 22.38 -16.21
CA ASN A 584 13.34 21.88 -17.52
C ASN A 584 14.84 21.57 -17.51
N VAL A 585 15.22 20.38 -17.93
CA VAL A 585 16.60 19.96 -18.17
C VAL A 585 16.79 19.80 -19.67
N VAL A 586 17.76 20.53 -20.22
CA VAL A 586 18.11 20.44 -21.65
C VAL A 586 19.30 19.50 -21.78
N ILE A 587 19.09 18.43 -22.54
CA ILE A 587 20.15 17.52 -22.96
C ILE A 587 20.56 17.94 -24.36
N ASP A 588 21.86 18.20 -24.53
CA ASP A 588 22.46 18.46 -25.82
C ASP A 588 23.83 17.80 -25.86
N THR A 589 23.92 16.67 -26.55
CA THR A 589 25.12 15.85 -26.69
C THR A 589 25.86 16.11 -28.00
N THR A 590 25.39 17.07 -28.81
CA THR A 590 25.91 17.33 -30.14
C THR A 590 27.01 18.39 -30.10
N ALA A 591 28.27 17.95 -30.19
CA ALA A 591 29.40 18.86 -30.27
C ALA A 591 29.40 19.74 -31.54
N PRO A 592 29.91 20.99 -31.46
CA PRO A 592 30.18 21.80 -32.64
C PRO A 592 31.07 21.04 -33.62
N ASP A 593 30.64 20.90 -34.89
CA ASP A 593 31.29 20.05 -35.88
C ASP A 593 32.78 20.42 -36.08
N PRO A 594 33.74 19.59 -35.64
CA PRO A 594 35.15 19.91 -35.72
C PRO A 594 35.71 19.89 -37.14
N ALA A 595 35.02 19.28 -38.11
CA ALA A 595 35.45 19.24 -39.51
C ALA A 595 35.17 20.56 -40.24
N VAL A 596 34.14 21.30 -39.83
CA VAL A 596 33.71 22.56 -40.46
C VAL A 596 34.07 23.77 -39.59
N LYS A 597 33.85 23.68 -38.27
CA LYS A 597 34.16 24.73 -37.30
C LYS A 597 35.59 24.60 -36.78
N THR A 598 36.56 24.43 -37.69
CA THR A 598 37.98 24.37 -37.29
C THR A 598 38.37 25.67 -36.58
N ILE A 599 39.32 25.60 -35.65
CA ILE A 599 39.89 26.78 -34.99
C ILE A 599 41.41 26.69 -35.09
N ALA A 600 42.08 27.79 -35.43
CA ALA A 600 43.52 27.83 -35.58
C ALA A 600 44.11 29.09 -34.95
N ILE A 601 45.34 28.98 -34.48
CA ILE A 601 46.19 30.11 -34.06
C ILE A 601 47.10 30.41 -35.25
N SER A 602 47.10 31.64 -35.73
CA SER A 602 47.69 31.98 -37.04
C SER A 602 48.81 33.02 -36.95
N ALA A 603 48.80 33.91 -35.96
CA ALA A 603 49.83 34.94 -35.81
C ALA A 603 49.88 35.52 -34.40
N ILE A 604 50.98 36.23 -34.11
CA ILE A 604 51.16 37.11 -32.96
C ILE A 604 51.31 38.57 -33.43
N THR A 605 51.09 39.54 -32.54
CA THR A 605 51.10 40.98 -32.85
C THR A 605 52.37 41.46 -33.54
N THR A 606 53.51 41.24 -32.91
CA THR A 606 54.82 41.62 -33.45
C THR A 606 55.64 40.36 -33.50
N ASP A 607 55.79 39.80 -34.69
CA ASP A 607 56.81 38.78 -34.93
C ASP A 607 58.11 39.49 -35.32
N THR A 608 58.89 39.84 -34.29
CA THR A 608 60.17 40.54 -34.47
C THR A 608 61.26 39.64 -35.05
N GLY A 609 61.00 38.33 -35.16
CA GLY A 609 61.95 37.33 -35.62
C GLY A 609 62.36 37.49 -37.08
N LEU A 610 63.41 36.76 -37.46
CA LEU A 610 63.93 36.77 -38.83
C LEU A 610 63.02 36.02 -39.82
N ILE A 611 62.16 35.13 -39.32
CA ILE A 611 61.24 34.33 -40.12
C ILE A 611 59.83 34.78 -39.78
N THR A 612 59.09 35.25 -40.79
CA THR A 612 57.71 35.70 -40.58
C THR A 612 56.78 34.55 -40.20
N ASN A 613 56.02 34.74 -39.12
CA ASN A 613 55.03 33.81 -38.55
C ASN A 613 55.63 32.48 -38.07
N ASP A 614 56.87 32.49 -37.55
CA ASP A 614 57.44 31.32 -36.87
C ASP A 614 57.13 31.28 -35.37
N PHE A 615 56.46 32.32 -34.86
CA PHE A 615 56.09 32.51 -33.45
C PHE A 615 57.30 32.64 -32.51
N VAL A 616 58.43 33.16 -33.01
CA VAL A 616 59.63 33.46 -32.23
C VAL A 616 59.85 34.96 -32.22
N THR A 617 59.73 35.59 -31.05
CA THR A 617 59.80 37.05 -30.94
C THR A 617 60.53 37.52 -29.69
N SER A 618 61.09 38.73 -29.75
CA SER A 618 61.57 39.50 -28.60
C SER A 618 60.51 40.44 -28.02
N ASP A 619 59.31 40.47 -28.58
CA ASP A 619 58.18 41.19 -28.00
C ASP A 619 57.67 40.46 -26.75
N THR A 620 57.61 41.18 -25.64
CA THR A 620 57.15 40.66 -24.34
C THR A 620 55.66 40.91 -24.11
N THR A 621 55.00 41.60 -25.04
CA THR A 621 53.57 41.93 -25.01
C THR A 621 52.90 41.38 -26.26
N LEU A 622 52.14 40.30 -26.10
CA LEU A 622 51.56 39.58 -27.23
C LEU A 622 50.06 39.78 -27.30
N ALA A 623 49.52 40.00 -28.50
CA ALA A 623 48.19 39.52 -28.81
C ALA A 623 48.29 38.34 -29.78
N VAL A 624 47.55 37.29 -29.47
CA VAL A 624 47.47 36.10 -30.30
C VAL A 624 46.23 36.23 -31.18
N SER A 625 46.36 35.89 -32.44
CA SER A 625 45.27 35.95 -33.40
C SER A 625 45.16 34.66 -34.18
N GLY A 626 43.97 34.43 -34.71
CA GLY A 626 43.68 33.19 -35.41
C GLY A 626 42.39 33.24 -36.20
N THR A 627 42.03 32.07 -36.73
CA THR A 627 40.90 31.91 -37.65
C THR A 627 39.96 30.80 -37.23
N LEU A 628 38.74 30.86 -37.76
CA LEU A 628 37.72 29.83 -37.70
C LEU A 628 37.40 29.33 -39.12
N GLY A 629 37.15 28.03 -39.28
CA GLY A 629 36.74 27.43 -40.55
C GLY A 629 35.34 27.85 -41.01
N ALA A 630 34.46 28.20 -40.07
CA ALA A 630 33.12 28.73 -40.33
C ALA A 630 32.62 29.55 -39.14
N ALA A 631 31.61 30.39 -39.37
CA ALA A 631 31.00 31.22 -38.32
C ALA A 631 30.35 30.35 -37.24
N LEU A 632 30.52 30.71 -35.97
CA LEU A 632 29.90 30.01 -34.85
C LEU A 632 28.36 30.10 -34.93
N SER A 633 27.70 28.98 -34.68
CA SER A 633 26.24 28.88 -34.58
C SER A 633 25.76 29.54 -33.27
N ALA A 634 24.45 29.80 -33.15
CA ALA A 634 23.89 30.29 -31.89
C ALA A 634 24.13 29.27 -30.77
N GLY A 635 24.71 29.73 -29.66
CA GLY A 635 25.09 28.85 -28.55
C GLY A 635 26.47 28.21 -28.68
N GLU A 636 27.23 28.48 -29.75
CA GLU A 636 28.64 28.09 -29.88
C GLU A 636 29.57 29.25 -29.52
N PHE A 637 30.70 28.94 -28.89
CA PHE A 637 31.68 29.90 -28.38
C PHE A 637 33.09 29.41 -28.72
N ALA A 638 33.96 30.33 -29.11
CA ALA A 638 35.39 30.07 -29.15
C ALA A 638 36.00 30.46 -27.80
N GLN A 639 36.89 29.62 -27.26
CA GLN A 639 37.57 29.86 -26.00
C GLN A 639 39.07 29.72 -26.14
N ILE A 640 39.81 30.43 -25.28
CA ILE A 640 41.27 30.35 -25.15
C ILE A 640 41.66 29.99 -23.73
N SER A 641 42.75 29.24 -23.62
CA SER A 641 43.41 28.84 -22.39
C SER A 641 44.90 29.14 -22.50
N ILE A 642 45.48 29.58 -21.37
CA ILE A 642 46.90 29.93 -21.22
C ILE A 642 47.58 29.15 -20.08
N ASP A 643 46.87 28.18 -19.48
CA ASP A 643 47.29 27.45 -18.28
C ASP A 643 47.24 25.92 -18.47
N GLY A 644 47.30 25.46 -19.72
CA GLY A 644 47.24 24.03 -20.05
C GLY A 644 45.82 23.47 -20.09
N GLY A 645 44.80 24.33 -20.11
CA GLY A 645 43.39 23.93 -20.27
C GLY A 645 42.63 23.85 -18.96
N THR A 646 43.19 24.38 -17.86
CA THR A 646 42.52 24.39 -16.55
C THR A 646 41.48 25.49 -16.46
N THR A 647 41.70 26.64 -17.09
CA THR A 647 40.72 27.70 -17.22
C THR A 647 40.56 28.12 -18.68
N TRP A 648 39.34 28.53 -19.03
CA TRP A 648 38.99 28.91 -20.40
C TRP A 648 38.26 30.26 -20.38
N GLN A 649 38.64 31.13 -21.31
CA GLN A 649 38.04 32.45 -21.48
C GLN A 649 37.43 32.54 -22.88
N ASN A 650 36.25 33.14 -22.99
CA ASN A 650 35.63 33.35 -24.30
C ASN A 650 36.47 34.33 -25.15
N LEU A 651 36.73 33.94 -26.38
CA LEU A 651 37.36 34.76 -27.40
C LEU A 651 36.35 35.74 -28.00
N SER A 652 36.81 36.94 -28.32
CA SER A 652 36.06 37.85 -29.16
C SER A 652 36.28 37.48 -30.62
N VAL A 653 35.22 37.06 -31.30
CA VAL A 653 35.24 36.64 -32.71
C VAL A 653 34.57 37.70 -33.57
N SER A 654 35.27 38.13 -34.62
CA SER A 654 34.75 39.03 -35.65
C SER A 654 34.82 38.33 -37.01
N GLY A 655 33.65 37.95 -37.55
CA GLY A 655 33.57 37.13 -38.76
C GLY A 655 34.17 35.74 -38.57
N LEU A 656 35.28 35.45 -39.27
CA LEU A 656 36.05 34.20 -39.16
C LEU A 656 37.40 34.39 -38.47
N THR A 657 37.61 35.54 -37.83
CA THR A 657 38.87 35.89 -37.17
C THR A 657 38.65 36.18 -35.70
N TRP A 658 39.65 35.88 -34.88
CA TRP A 658 39.64 36.20 -33.48
C TRP A 658 41.00 36.77 -33.06
N THR A 659 40.97 37.61 -32.04
CA THR A 659 42.17 38.19 -31.42
C THR A 659 42.01 38.14 -29.92
N TRP A 660 43.09 37.82 -29.22
CA TRP A 660 43.14 37.82 -27.77
C TRP A 660 44.42 38.49 -27.29
N LEU A 661 44.26 39.49 -26.43
CA LEU A 661 45.38 40.21 -25.84
C LEU A 661 45.86 39.45 -24.60
N ASP A 662 47.12 39.04 -24.60
CA ASP A 662 47.76 38.58 -23.37
C ASP A 662 48.00 39.78 -22.46
N GLY A 663 47.31 39.81 -21.33
CA GLY A 663 47.46 40.87 -20.33
C GLY A 663 48.76 40.77 -19.52
N ARG A 664 49.57 39.73 -19.70
CA ARG A 664 50.84 39.52 -19.01
C ARG A 664 51.99 40.22 -19.74
N THR A 665 53.05 40.54 -19.00
CA THR A 665 54.38 40.80 -19.57
C THR A 665 55.17 39.50 -19.51
N LEU A 666 55.56 38.98 -20.67
CA LEU A 666 56.18 37.68 -20.81
C LEU A 666 57.71 37.79 -20.66
N THR A 667 58.30 36.89 -19.88
CA THR A 667 59.76 36.70 -19.84
C THR A 667 60.20 35.70 -20.90
N ASP A 668 61.51 35.59 -21.13
CA ASP A 668 62.06 34.57 -22.01
C ASP A 668 61.52 33.16 -21.69
N GLY A 669 61.02 32.46 -22.70
CA GLY A 669 60.43 31.13 -22.55
C GLY A 669 59.34 30.79 -23.55
N ASN A 670 58.77 29.59 -23.39
CA ASN A 670 57.75 29.03 -24.26
C ASN A 670 56.36 29.14 -23.62
N TYR A 671 55.41 29.74 -24.33
CA TYR A 671 54.04 29.93 -23.88
C TYR A 671 53.08 29.16 -24.78
N ASN A 672 52.36 28.19 -24.21
CA ASN A 672 51.38 27.40 -24.95
C ASN A 672 49.99 28.02 -24.87
N TYR A 673 49.48 28.50 -26.00
CA TYR A 673 48.11 28.97 -26.14
C TYR A 673 47.26 27.85 -26.71
N GLN A 674 46.17 27.52 -26.02
CA GLN A 674 45.20 26.52 -26.46
C GLN A 674 43.88 27.19 -26.77
N VAL A 675 43.25 26.81 -27.86
CA VAL A 675 41.93 27.32 -28.25
C VAL A 675 40.98 26.18 -28.54
N ARG A 676 39.69 26.38 -28.28
CA ARG A 676 38.64 25.41 -28.56
C ARG A 676 37.35 26.08 -29.02
N VAL A 677 36.52 25.33 -29.73
CA VAL A 677 35.10 25.64 -29.92
C VAL A 677 34.29 24.80 -28.92
N ILE A 678 33.33 25.41 -28.25
CA ILE A 678 32.47 24.77 -27.25
C ILE A 678 31.03 25.26 -27.45
N ASP A 679 30.02 24.46 -27.17
CA ASP A 679 28.64 24.93 -27.13
C ASP A 679 28.15 25.28 -25.71
N THR A 680 26.89 25.70 -25.60
CA THR A 680 26.24 26.07 -24.34
C THR A 680 26.19 24.90 -23.35
N ALA A 681 26.01 23.67 -23.84
CA ALA A 681 25.92 22.45 -23.03
C ALA A 681 27.29 21.87 -22.62
N GLY A 682 28.37 22.48 -23.12
CA GLY A 682 29.74 22.15 -22.78
C GLY A 682 30.40 21.14 -23.71
N ASN A 683 29.77 20.75 -24.82
CA ASN A 683 30.41 19.85 -25.77
C ASN A 683 31.58 20.55 -26.45
N ILE A 684 32.73 19.88 -26.47
CA ILE A 684 33.96 20.41 -27.06
C ILE A 684 34.04 19.98 -28.52
N GLY A 685 34.09 20.96 -29.43
CA GLY A 685 34.33 20.79 -30.86
C GLY A 685 35.82 20.85 -31.22
N ALA A 686 36.17 21.62 -32.26
CA ALA A 686 37.55 21.75 -32.71
C ALA A 686 38.46 22.36 -31.63
N THR A 687 39.72 21.90 -31.58
CA THR A 687 40.76 22.43 -30.69
C THR A 687 42.05 22.68 -31.47
N ALA A 688 42.85 23.65 -31.02
CA ALA A 688 44.21 23.90 -31.53
C ALA A 688 45.13 24.39 -30.40
N SER A 689 46.43 24.28 -30.63
CA SER A 689 47.47 24.69 -29.68
C SER A 689 48.65 25.26 -30.43
N GLN A 690 49.27 26.32 -29.90
CA GLN A 690 50.48 26.92 -30.47
C GLN A 690 51.42 27.35 -29.35
N ILE A 691 52.70 26.98 -29.50
CA ILE A 691 53.78 27.48 -28.66
C ILE A 691 54.30 28.78 -29.28
N VAL A 692 54.36 29.83 -28.47
CA VAL A 692 55.06 31.08 -28.80
C VAL A 692 56.32 31.17 -27.94
N THR A 693 57.46 31.41 -28.58
CA THR A 693 58.74 31.57 -27.92
C THR A 693 59.05 33.05 -27.80
N VAL A 694 59.16 33.53 -26.56
CA VAL A 694 59.67 34.88 -26.27
C VAL A 694 61.16 34.76 -25.96
N ASP A 695 61.98 35.53 -26.64
CA ASP A 695 63.44 35.58 -26.46
C ASP A 695 63.94 37.02 -26.64
N THR A 696 64.35 37.63 -25.53
CA THR A 696 64.88 39.00 -25.48
C THR A 696 66.42 39.03 -25.42
N THR A 697 67.08 37.88 -25.51
CA THR A 697 68.53 37.76 -25.30
C THR A 697 69.32 38.04 -26.58
N ALA A 698 69.91 39.23 -26.68
CA ALA A 698 70.76 39.58 -27.81
C ALA A 698 72.01 38.68 -27.97
N PRO A 699 72.53 38.50 -29.22
CA PRO A 699 73.80 37.82 -29.48
C PRO A 699 74.94 38.30 -28.58
N LEU A 700 75.74 37.35 -28.06
CA LEU A 700 76.83 37.64 -27.12
C LEU A 700 77.76 38.76 -27.62
N ALA A 701 78.12 39.69 -26.74
CA ALA A 701 78.98 40.82 -27.08
C ALA A 701 80.38 40.42 -27.60
N SER A 702 80.86 39.21 -27.31
CA SER A 702 82.11 38.65 -27.84
C SER A 702 82.05 38.38 -29.34
N LYS A 703 80.86 38.29 -29.94
CA LYS A 703 80.64 38.16 -31.38
C LYS A 703 80.73 39.54 -32.03
N THR A 704 81.87 40.20 -31.87
CA THR A 704 82.17 41.45 -32.57
C THR A 704 82.08 41.23 -34.08
N ILE A 705 81.72 42.25 -34.83
CA ILE A 705 81.72 42.21 -36.30
C ILE A 705 82.49 43.43 -36.78
N ALA A 706 83.42 43.24 -37.73
CA ALA A 706 84.28 44.30 -38.23
C ALA A 706 84.43 44.20 -39.75
N ILE A 707 84.59 45.35 -40.40
CA ILE A 707 84.95 45.47 -41.82
C ILE A 707 86.46 45.63 -41.87
N ALA A 708 87.15 44.69 -42.52
CA ALA A 708 88.61 44.57 -42.47
C ALA A 708 89.30 45.01 -43.77
N GLY A 709 88.57 45.08 -44.89
CA GLY A 709 89.14 45.47 -46.18
C GLY A 709 88.14 45.43 -47.33
N ILE A 710 88.59 45.85 -48.50
CA ILE A 710 87.89 45.78 -49.78
C ILE A 710 88.66 44.88 -50.76
N SER A 711 88.16 44.69 -51.99
CA SER A 711 88.96 44.16 -53.12
C SER A 711 90.12 45.11 -53.45
N ASP A 712 90.85 44.89 -54.55
CA ASP A 712 92.07 45.65 -54.93
C ASP A 712 91.99 47.13 -54.52
N ASP A 713 92.62 47.45 -53.39
CA ASP A 713 92.76 48.83 -52.89
C ASP A 713 93.86 49.46 -53.73
N THR A 714 93.46 49.94 -54.90
CA THR A 714 94.38 50.32 -55.98
C THR A 714 95.15 51.60 -55.69
N GLY A 715 94.84 52.30 -54.59
CA GLY A 715 95.51 53.50 -54.13
C GLY A 715 96.98 53.29 -53.79
N LEU A 716 97.62 54.38 -53.35
CA LEU A 716 99.02 54.36 -52.90
C LEU A 716 99.20 53.58 -51.57
N SER A 717 98.11 53.29 -50.87
CA SER A 717 98.04 52.44 -49.67
C SER A 717 97.10 51.26 -49.93
N SER A 718 97.42 50.10 -49.36
CA SER A 718 96.63 48.87 -49.55
C SER A 718 95.55 48.66 -48.48
N SER A 719 95.26 49.68 -47.67
CA SER A 719 94.38 49.56 -46.50
C SER A 719 93.74 50.87 -46.06
N ASP A 720 93.78 51.91 -46.89
CA ASP A 720 93.15 53.20 -46.58
C ASP A 720 91.71 53.28 -47.12
N PHE A 721 91.26 52.23 -47.83
CA PHE A 721 89.93 52.15 -48.45
C PHE A 721 89.73 53.26 -49.49
N VAL A 722 90.81 53.67 -50.18
CA VAL A 722 90.80 54.66 -51.26
C VAL A 722 91.25 53.99 -52.55
N THR A 723 90.31 53.71 -53.44
CA THR A 723 90.57 52.93 -54.64
C THR A 723 89.99 53.59 -55.89
N ARG A 724 90.56 53.29 -57.06
CA ARG A 724 89.92 53.54 -58.36
C ARG A 724 89.04 52.36 -58.83
N ASP A 725 88.99 51.27 -58.06
CA ASP A 725 88.14 50.12 -58.36
C ASP A 725 86.67 50.46 -58.10
N THR A 726 85.85 50.32 -59.12
CA THR A 726 84.40 50.61 -59.07
C THR A 726 83.57 49.37 -58.74
N THR A 727 84.21 48.21 -58.56
CA THR A 727 83.58 46.91 -58.29
C THR A 727 84.14 46.27 -57.03
N LEU A 728 83.47 46.47 -55.90
CA LEU A 728 84.04 46.10 -54.60
C LEU A 728 83.55 44.77 -54.04
N THR A 729 84.48 44.01 -53.45
CA THR A 729 84.13 42.99 -52.45
C THR A 729 84.55 43.46 -51.08
N VAL A 730 83.58 43.77 -50.22
CA VAL A 730 83.84 44.14 -48.82
C VAL A 730 84.07 42.85 -48.02
N ARG A 731 85.11 42.84 -47.20
CA ARG A 731 85.49 41.69 -46.38
C ARG A 731 85.65 42.10 -44.93
N GLY A 732 85.42 41.16 -44.04
CA GLY A 732 85.55 41.41 -42.61
C GLY A 732 85.59 40.15 -41.77
N THR A 733 85.59 40.35 -40.47
CA THR A 733 85.75 39.29 -39.47
C THR A 733 84.70 39.37 -38.38
N LEU A 734 84.56 38.26 -37.66
CA LEU A 734 83.79 38.12 -36.43
C LEU A 734 84.72 37.77 -35.26
N GLY A 735 84.40 38.25 -34.06
CA GLY A 735 85.13 37.91 -32.83
C GLY A 735 84.93 36.46 -32.37
N ALA A 736 83.82 35.83 -32.77
CA ALA A 736 83.52 34.42 -32.51
C ALA A 736 82.56 33.87 -33.60
N ALA A 737 82.46 32.54 -33.68
CA ALA A 737 81.50 31.89 -34.58
C ALA A 737 80.05 32.21 -34.17
N LEU A 738 79.18 32.36 -35.17
CA LEU A 738 77.75 32.53 -34.97
C LEU A 738 77.13 31.24 -34.43
N ALA A 739 76.17 31.37 -33.52
CA ALA A 739 75.32 30.27 -33.09
C ALA A 739 74.27 29.93 -34.17
N ALA A 740 73.59 28.79 -34.03
CA ALA A 740 72.68 28.29 -35.06
C ALA A 740 71.48 29.22 -35.32
N ASP A 741 71.08 29.97 -34.31
CA ASP A 741 70.04 31.00 -34.28
C ASP A 741 70.53 32.38 -34.72
N GLU A 742 71.83 32.58 -34.92
CA GLU A 742 72.38 33.90 -35.26
C GLU A 742 72.74 34.06 -36.74
N ARG A 743 72.63 35.29 -37.24
CA ARG A 743 73.00 35.69 -38.60
C ARG A 743 73.84 36.96 -38.55
N ALA A 744 74.88 37.03 -39.36
CA ALA A 744 75.52 38.31 -39.67
C ALA A 744 74.79 38.93 -40.86
N GLN A 745 74.54 40.23 -40.83
CA GLN A 745 73.88 40.97 -41.89
C GLN A 745 74.67 42.20 -42.29
N ILE A 746 74.53 42.63 -43.54
CA ILE A 746 75.08 43.87 -44.08
C ILE A 746 73.95 44.75 -44.61
N SER A 747 74.12 46.05 -44.44
CA SER A 747 73.26 47.10 -44.97
C SER A 747 74.10 48.06 -45.80
N LEU A 748 73.52 48.48 -46.93
CA LEU A 748 74.10 49.43 -47.88
C LEU A 748 73.40 50.78 -47.87
N ASP A 749 72.36 50.94 -47.04
CA ASP A 749 71.44 52.07 -46.99
C ASP A 749 71.31 52.68 -45.58
N GLY A 750 72.30 52.42 -44.71
CA GLY A 750 72.33 52.97 -43.35
C GLY A 750 71.43 52.23 -42.36
N GLY A 751 71.11 50.96 -42.62
CA GLY A 751 70.38 50.07 -41.72
C GLY A 751 68.89 49.95 -41.98
N VAL A 752 68.39 50.43 -43.13
CA VAL A 752 66.97 50.31 -43.51
C VAL A 752 66.68 48.92 -44.04
N THR A 753 67.54 48.41 -44.93
CA THR A 753 67.50 47.02 -45.41
C THR A 753 68.74 46.26 -44.99
N TRP A 754 68.56 44.97 -44.69
CA TRP A 754 69.60 44.09 -44.23
C TRP A 754 69.65 42.83 -45.09
N THR A 755 70.82 42.52 -45.61
CA THR A 755 71.09 41.29 -46.35
C THR A 755 71.94 40.37 -45.50
N THR A 756 71.54 39.11 -45.37
CA THR A 756 72.34 38.12 -44.64
C THR A 756 73.68 37.87 -45.34
N LEU A 757 74.76 38.01 -44.58
CA LEU A 757 76.12 37.76 -45.02
C LEU A 757 76.40 36.26 -45.10
N THR A 758 77.25 35.88 -46.06
CA THR A 758 77.85 34.55 -46.06
C THR A 758 79.06 34.57 -45.13
N VAL A 759 79.02 33.77 -44.07
CA VAL A 759 80.08 33.64 -43.06
C VAL A 759 80.71 32.26 -43.17
N ILE A 760 82.05 32.22 -43.27
CA ILE A 760 82.82 30.97 -43.27
C ILE A 760 83.79 31.05 -42.09
N GLY A 761 83.55 30.23 -41.07
CA GLY A 761 84.26 30.32 -39.80
C GLY A 761 83.99 31.66 -39.10
N THR A 762 85.02 32.50 -38.96
CA THR A 762 84.92 33.86 -38.42
C THR A 762 85.17 34.94 -39.47
N SER A 763 85.20 34.59 -40.76
CA SER A 763 85.38 35.55 -41.84
C SER A 763 84.09 35.69 -42.65
N TRP A 764 83.82 36.89 -43.13
CA TRP A 764 82.70 37.15 -44.02
C TRP A 764 83.16 37.97 -45.21
N SER A 765 82.45 37.81 -46.31
CA SER A 765 82.65 38.60 -47.52
C SER A 765 81.31 38.94 -48.16
N TYR A 766 81.22 40.13 -48.72
CA TYR A 766 80.08 40.61 -49.46
C TYR A 766 80.56 41.22 -50.78
N ALA A 767 80.14 40.61 -51.89
CA ALA A 767 80.34 41.21 -53.20
C ALA A 767 79.26 42.29 -53.39
N ASP A 768 79.68 43.54 -53.48
CA ASP A 768 78.77 44.63 -53.81
C ASP A 768 78.39 44.51 -55.29
N GLY A 769 77.11 44.25 -55.56
CA GLY A 769 76.60 44.10 -56.93
C GLY A 769 76.45 45.43 -57.68
N ARG A 770 76.73 46.57 -57.03
CA ARG A 770 76.65 47.91 -57.65
C ARG A 770 77.94 48.22 -58.41
N THR A 771 77.84 49.05 -59.45
CA THR A 771 78.98 49.79 -60.01
C THR A 771 79.09 51.12 -59.29
N LEU A 772 80.17 51.31 -58.54
CA LEU A 772 80.36 52.49 -57.69
C LEU A 772 80.92 53.65 -58.50
N THR A 773 80.31 54.83 -58.37
CA THR A 773 80.84 56.07 -58.92
C THR A 773 81.81 56.72 -57.94
N ASP A 774 82.59 57.69 -58.43
CA ASP A 774 83.43 58.54 -57.59
C ASP A 774 82.63 59.10 -56.40
N GLY A 775 83.16 58.93 -55.18
CA GLY A 775 82.48 59.33 -53.95
C GLY A 775 82.73 58.39 -52.78
N THR A 776 82.06 58.65 -51.65
CA THR A 776 82.15 57.85 -50.42
C THR A 776 80.94 56.94 -50.26
N TRP A 777 81.19 55.65 -50.07
CA TRP A 777 80.19 54.59 -49.90
C TRP A 777 80.26 54.01 -48.49
N ASN A 778 79.10 53.93 -47.83
CA ASN A 778 78.99 53.45 -46.46
C ASN A 778 78.47 52.01 -46.40
N TYR A 779 79.14 51.16 -45.62
CA TYR A 779 78.72 49.79 -45.36
C TYR A 779 78.53 49.61 -43.85
N THR A 780 77.37 49.11 -43.44
CA THR A 780 77.07 48.78 -42.04
C THR A 780 76.83 47.28 -41.91
N VAL A 781 77.41 46.63 -40.90
CA VAL A 781 77.25 45.20 -40.65
C VAL A 781 76.80 44.95 -39.21
N ARG A 782 75.95 43.95 -38.95
CA ARG A 782 75.47 43.58 -37.62
C ARG A 782 75.40 42.06 -37.40
N VAL A 783 75.32 41.63 -36.15
CA VAL A 783 74.89 40.27 -35.76
C VAL A 783 73.47 40.35 -35.19
N VAL A 784 72.60 39.42 -35.57
CA VAL A 784 71.20 39.35 -35.11
C VAL A 784 70.83 37.89 -34.83
N ASP A 785 70.02 37.62 -33.80
CA ASP A 785 69.49 36.27 -33.53
C ASP A 785 68.15 35.99 -34.26
N LEU A 786 67.56 34.82 -34.01
CA LEU A 786 66.34 34.38 -34.68
C LEU A 786 65.10 35.17 -34.22
N ALA A 787 65.06 35.62 -32.97
CA ALA A 787 64.00 36.45 -32.40
C ALA A 787 64.11 37.94 -32.79
N GLY A 788 65.17 38.30 -33.51
CA GLY A 788 65.41 39.63 -34.05
C GLY A 788 66.20 40.56 -33.14
N ASN A 789 66.75 40.06 -32.02
CA ASN A 789 67.58 40.89 -31.15
C ASN A 789 68.92 41.20 -31.85
N VAL A 790 69.29 42.48 -31.85
CA VAL A 790 70.51 42.95 -32.50
C VAL A 790 71.68 42.96 -31.52
N GLY A 791 72.76 42.27 -31.90
CA GLY A 791 74.05 42.27 -31.23
C GLY A 791 75.00 43.36 -31.74
N GLN A 792 76.28 43.00 -31.93
CA GLN A 792 77.32 43.95 -32.34
C GLN A 792 77.10 44.50 -33.77
N THR A 793 77.48 45.76 -33.99
CA THR A 793 77.38 46.47 -35.27
C THR A 793 78.68 47.22 -35.60
N ALA A 794 79.07 47.30 -36.87
CA ALA A 794 80.20 48.11 -37.34
C ALA A 794 79.91 48.80 -38.68
N THR A 795 80.62 49.90 -38.94
CA THR A 795 80.43 50.72 -40.14
C THR A 795 81.78 51.15 -40.72
N GLN A 796 81.89 51.15 -42.06
CA GLN A 796 83.10 51.59 -42.78
C GLN A 796 82.74 52.42 -44.01
N ASN A 797 83.52 53.48 -44.24
CA ASN A 797 83.47 54.29 -45.46
C ASN A 797 84.53 53.79 -46.45
N VAL A 798 84.16 53.71 -47.73
CA VAL A 798 85.07 53.41 -48.84
C VAL A 798 85.01 54.55 -49.85
N VAL A 799 86.16 55.07 -50.26
CA VAL A 799 86.25 56.15 -51.25
C VAL A 799 86.65 55.54 -52.59
N VAL A 800 85.82 55.79 -53.60
CA VAL A 800 86.13 55.48 -54.99
C VAL A 800 86.53 56.78 -55.70
N ASP A 801 87.67 56.79 -56.37
CA ASP A 801 88.18 57.94 -57.14
C ASP A 801 88.91 57.48 -58.40
N THR A 802 88.32 57.76 -59.56
CA THR A 802 88.84 57.38 -60.88
C THR A 802 89.45 58.55 -61.65
N THR A 803 89.58 59.73 -61.03
CA THR A 803 89.96 60.96 -61.72
C THR A 803 91.48 61.16 -61.76
N SER A 804 92.11 60.99 -62.92
CA SER A 804 93.56 61.25 -63.08
C SER A 804 93.99 62.71 -62.83
N PRO A 805 95.24 62.96 -62.37
CA PRO A 805 95.84 64.29 -62.29
C PRO A 805 95.78 65.07 -63.61
N GLU A 806 95.55 66.40 -63.53
CA GLU A 806 95.28 67.27 -64.69
C GLU A 806 96.42 67.32 -65.73
N ALA A 807 96.06 67.31 -67.03
CA ALA A 807 97.00 67.27 -68.15
C ALA A 807 97.95 68.49 -68.26
N ALA A 808 97.58 69.65 -67.69
CA ALA A 808 98.42 70.85 -67.67
C ALA A 808 99.69 70.68 -66.81
N LYS A 809 99.73 69.67 -65.92
CA LYS A 809 100.85 69.35 -65.04
C LYS A 809 101.90 68.48 -65.76
N SER A 810 102.32 68.89 -66.96
CA SER A 810 103.30 68.15 -67.77
C SER A 810 104.62 67.98 -67.01
N ILE A 811 105.21 66.79 -66.95
CA ILE A 811 106.50 66.56 -66.28
C ILE A 811 107.58 66.25 -67.33
N THR A 812 108.66 67.03 -67.33
CA THR A 812 109.76 66.91 -68.30
C THR A 812 111.13 66.92 -67.63
N ILE A 813 112.10 66.25 -68.25
CA ILE A 813 113.51 66.29 -67.85
C ILE A 813 114.19 67.33 -68.73
N THR A 814 114.84 68.31 -68.13
CA THR A 814 115.43 69.46 -68.84
C THR A 814 116.94 69.50 -68.79
N GLY A 815 117.58 68.71 -67.92
CA GLY A 815 119.04 68.66 -67.85
C GLY A 815 119.57 67.60 -66.90
N ILE A 816 120.88 67.41 -66.96
CA ILE A 816 121.70 66.63 -66.04
C ILE A 816 122.76 67.55 -65.39
N SER A 817 123.51 67.06 -64.40
CA SER A 817 124.70 67.78 -63.89
C SER A 817 125.81 67.89 -64.95
N ASP A 818 126.86 68.67 -64.70
CA ASP A 818 127.94 69.10 -65.64
C ASP A 818 128.02 68.27 -66.93
N ASP A 819 127.43 68.79 -68.00
CA ASP A 819 127.47 68.22 -69.34
C ASP A 819 128.84 68.56 -69.96
N THR A 820 129.85 67.72 -69.73
CA THR A 820 131.27 68.02 -69.98
C THR A 820 131.69 67.91 -71.46
N GLY A 821 130.75 67.57 -72.34
CA GLY A 821 130.95 67.51 -73.79
C GLY A 821 131.16 68.88 -74.44
N ALA A 822 131.28 68.89 -75.77
CA ALA A 822 131.47 70.12 -76.53
C ALA A 822 130.24 71.06 -76.50
N SER A 823 129.06 70.55 -76.12
CA SER A 823 127.85 71.32 -75.83
C SER A 823 127.44 71.12 -74.38
N SER A 824 126.91 72.16 -73.73
CA SER A 824 126.43 72.10 -72.34
C SER A 824 124.94 71.71 -72.24
N SER A 825 124.38 71.03 -73.25
CA SER A 825 122.94 70.76 -73.34
C SER A 825 122.57 69.59 -74.26
N ASP A 826 123.55 68.83 -74.75
CA ASP A 826 123.28 67.69 -75.64
C ASP A 826 123.16 66.36 -74.87
N PHE A 827 123.29 66.39 -73.54
CA PHE A 827 123.25 65.22 -72.66
C PHE A 827 124.36 64.22 -72.98
N ILE A 828 125.52 64.70 -73.42
CA ILE A 828 126.74 63.90 -73.68
C ILE A 828 127.84 64.34 -72.72
N THR A 829 128.03 63.56 -71.67
CA THR A 829 128.95 63.90 -70.58
C THR A 829 129.95 62.78 -70.31
N SER A 830 131.11 63.12 -69.80
CA SER A 830 132.06 62.17 -69.23
C SER A 830 131.82 61.89 -67.74
N ASP A 831 130.88 62.60 -67.11
CA ASP A 831 130.52 62.36 -65.72
C ASP A 831 129.69 61.08 -65.57
N THR A 832 129.97 60.31 -64.54
CA THR A 832 129.34 59.02 -64.24
C THR A 832 128.35 59.12 -63.09
N SER A 833 128.20 60.29 -62.47
CA SER A 833 127.27 60.54 -61.37
C SER A 833 126.37 61.74 -61.70
N LEU A 834 125.10 61.48 -62.00
CA LEU A 834 124.21 62.51 -62.53
C LEU A 834 123.09 62.92 -61.57
N THR A 835 122.89 64.22 -61.43
CA THR A 835 121.63 64.77 -60.92
C THR A 835 120.74 65.12 -62.10
N VAL A 836 119.63 64.40 -62.24
CA VAL A 836 118.60 64.69 -63.24
C VAL A 836 117.76 65.84 -62.74
N ARG A 837 117.52 66.83 -63.58
CA ARG A 837 116.68 67.99 -63.28
C ARG A 837 115.61 68.14 -64.35
N GLY A 838 114.48 68.67 -63.94
CA GLY A 838 113.35 68.84 -64.82
C GLY A 838 112.36 69.88 -64.33
N VAL A 839 111.30 70.08 -65.11
CA VAL A 839 110.23 71.02 -64.80
C VAL A 839 108.86 70.36 -64.92
N LEU A 840 107.94 70.81 -64.07
CA LEU A 840 106.51 70.61 -64.14
C LEU A 840 105.85 71.79 -64.87
N GLY A 841 104.81 71.52 -65.66
CA GLY A 841 104.03 72.53 -66.37
C GLY A 841 103.09 73.32 -65.44
N ALA A 842 102.76 72.76 -64.27
CA ALA A 842 101.99 73.39 -63.21
C ALA A 842 102.28 72.71 -61.87
N ALA A 843 102.00 73.40 -60.75
CA ALA A 843 102.18 72.85 -59.42
C ALA A 843 101.24 71.64 -59.18
N LEU A 844 101.73 70.66 -58.40
CA LEU A 844 100.95 69.50 -58.00
C LEU A 844 99.80 69.91 -57.06
N GLY A 845 98.65 69.26 -57.22
CA GLY A 845 97.49 69.39 -56.34
C GLY A 845 97.69 68.65 -55.01
N ALA A 846 96.80 68.89 -54.05
CA ALA A 846 96.75 68.09 -52.83
C ALA A 846 96.57 66.61 -53.21
N ASN A 847 97.36 65.73 -52.60
CA ASN A 847 97.38 64.29 -52.87
C ASN A 847 97.87 63.87 -54.27
N GLU A 848 98.52 64.76 -55.02
CA GLU A 848 99.26 64.42 -56.23
C GLU A 848 100.77 64.38 -55.98
N PHE A 849 101.45 63.45 -56.63
CA PHE A 849 102.87 63.19 -56.44
C PHE A 849 103.58 63.12 -57.79
N ALA A 850 104.69 63.86 -57.93
CA ALA A 850 105.62 63.67 -59.05
C ALA A 850 106.59 62.55 -58.69
N GLN A 851 106.75 61.60 -59.61
CA GLN A 851 107.56 60.41 -59.42
C GLN A 851 108.55 60.24 -60.57
N ILE A 852 109.69 59.63 -60.29
CA ILE A 852 110.69 59.19 -61.25
C ILE A 852 110.91 57.69 -61.12
N SER A 853 111.24 57.08 -62.24
CA SER A 853 111.68 55.70 -62.36
C SER A 853 113.01 55.68 -63.10
N THR A 854 113.91 54.85 -62.59
CA THR A 854 115.23 54.54 -63.17
C THR A 854 115.27 53.14 -63.79
N ASP A 855 114.16 52.39 -63.74
CA ASP A 855 114.03 50.97 -64.10
C ASP A 855 112.91 50.70 -65.13
N ASN A 856 112.64 51.67 -66.00
CA ASN A 856 111.59 51.63 -67.04
C ASN A 856 110.16 51.43 -66.48
N GLY A 857 109.88 51.99 -65.30
CA GLY A 857 108.53 52.13 -64.74
C GLY A 857 108.09 50.98 -63.85
N ALA A 858 108.99 50.07 -63.47
CA ALA A 858 108.69 48.96 -62.55
C ALA A 858 108.57 49.46 -61.11
N THR A 859 109.45 50.38 -60.70
CA THR A 859 109.35 51.07 -59.42
C THR A 859 109.34 52.58 -59.62
N TRP A 860 108.62 53.26 -58.74
CA TRP A 860 108.44 54.70 -58.77
C TRP A 860 108.77 55.29 -57.42
N VAL A 861 109.61 56.32 -57.43
CA VAL A 861 109.98 57.07 -56.23
C VAL A 861 109.61 58.53 -56.44
N ASN A 862 109.17 59.20 -55.38
CA ASN A 862 108.84 60.62 -55.47
C ASN A 862 110.10 61.44 -55.77
N VAL A 863 110.01 62.38 -56.71
CA VAL A 863 111.10 63.34 -56.96
C VAL A 863 111.08 64.45 -55.92
N THR A 864 112.23 65.09 -55.70
CA THR A 864 112.28 66.30 -54.87
C THR A 864 111.86 67.48 -55.73
N VAL A 865 110.63 67.97 -55.53
CA VAL A 865 110.14 69.22 -56.13
C VAL A 865 110.68 70.40 -55.31
N ALA A 866 111.26 71.38 -55.99
CA ALA A 866 111.79 72.60 -55.40
C ALA A 866 110.67 73.48 -54.81
N ALA A 867 111.06 74.45 -53.98
CA ALA A 867 110.10 75.32 -53.30
C ALA A 867 109.25 76.20 -54.23
N ASP A 868 109.67 76.37 -55.49
CA ASP A 868 108.86 77.04 -56.51
C ASP A 868 107.69 76.19 -57.04
N GLY A 869 107.63 74.91 -56.66
CA GLY A 869 106.58 73.97 -57.04
C GLY A 869 106.63 73.51 -58.49
N LEU A 870 107.62 73.95 -59.27
CA LEU A 870 107.72 73.67 -60.71
C LEU A 870 109.01 72.95 -61.07
N ASN A 871 110.14 73.34 -60.50
CA ASN A 871 111.39 72.65 -60.75
C ASN A 871 111.48 71.39 -59.89
N TRP A 872 112.00 70.31 -60.44
CA TRP A 872 112.26 69.11 -59.67
C TRP A 872 113.67 68.60 -59.96
N SER A 873 114.22 67.89 -58.99
CA SER A 873 115.52 67.24 -59.12
C SER A 873 115.49 65.85 -58.52
N TYR A 874 116.29 64.99 -59.08
CA TYR A 874 116.53 63.64 -58.61
C TYR A 874 118.02 63.34 -58.74
N VAL A 875 118.64 62.99 -57.62
CA VAL A 875 120.01 62.50 -57.63
C VAL A 875 119.95 61.03 -58.02
N ASP A 876 120.51 60.68 -59.17
CA ASP A 876 120.63 59.27 -59.54
C ASP A 876 121.72 58.62 -58.69
N GLY A 877 121.30 57.74 -57.78
CA GLY A 877 122.21 57.04 -56.87
C GLY A 877 123.06 55.95 -57.53
N ARG A 878 122.90 55.71 -58.84
CA ARG A 878 123.68 54.73 -59.60
C ARG A 878 125.02 55.34 -60.06
N THR A 879 126.07 54.51 -60.17
CA THR A 879 127.28 54.86 -60.94
C THR A 879 127.07 54.48 -62.39
N LEU A 880 127.01 55.46 -63.29
CA LEU A 880 126.71 55.28 -64.70
C LEU A 880 127.96 54.87 -65.49
N THR A 881 127.83 53.89 -66.38
CA THR A 881 128.94 53.43 -67.24
C THR A 881 128.90 54.11 -68.60
N ASN A 882 129.97 53.97 -69.38
CA ASN A 882 130.11 54.51 -70.74
C ASN A 882 129.08 53.93 -71.74
N ASP A 883 127.82 54.38 -71.65
CA ASP A 883 126.66 53.95 -72.43
C ASP A 883 125.50 54.97 -72.27
N THR A 884 124.31 54.64 -72.78
CA THR A 884 123.09 55.44 -72.66
C THR A 884 122.27 55.05 -71.42
N THR A 885 121.97 56.01 -70.55
CA THR A 885 121.06 55.83 -69.40
C THR A 885 119.75 56.57 -69.62
N THR A 886 118.61 55.98 -69.22
CA THR A 886 117.26 56.56 -69.40
C THR A 886 116.53 56.73 -68.06
N TRP A 887 115.78 57.81 -67.93
CA TRP A 887 114.85 58.07 -66.82
C TRP A 887 113.43 58.28 -67.34
N GLN A 888 112.44 57.87 -66.53
CA GLN A 888 111.02 58.13 -66.78
C GLN A 888 110.42 58.88 -65.60
N VAL A 889 109.53 59.82 -65.87
CA VAL A 889 108.85 60.62 -64.84
C VAL A 889 107.35 60.60 -65.04
N ARG A 890 106.58 60.69 -63.95
CA ARG A 890 105.10 60.75 -63.98
C ARG A 890 104.52 61.63 -62.87
N VAL A 891 103.25 62.00 -63.01
CA VAL A 891 102.41 62.52 -61.92
C VAL A 891 101.33 61.48 -61.57
N VAL A 892 101.04 61.26 -60.30
CA VAL A 892 100.05 60.27 -59.81
C VAL A 892 99.25 60.82 -58.62
N ASP A 893 97.99 60.44 -58.41
CA ASP A 893 97.20 60.80 -57.21
C ASP A 893 97.17 59.70 -56.13
N LEU A 894 96.43 59.91 -55.03
CA LEU A 894 96.31 58.99 -53.90
C LEU A 894 95.53 57.70 -54.22
N ALA A 895 94.51 57.78 -55.08
CA ALA A 895 93.83 56.60 -55.62
C ALA A 895 94.68 55.90 -56.71
N GLY A 896 95.90 56.40 -56.95
CA GLY A 896 96.93 55.90 -57.84
C GLY A 896 96.64 56.10 -59.33
N ASN A 897 95.70 56.98 -59.69
CA ASN A 897 95.46 57.35 -61.07
C ASN A 897 96.69 58.10 -61.62
N VAL A 898 97.18 57.68 -62.79
CA VAL A 898 98.40 58.25 -63.41
C VAL A 898 98.02 59.37 -64.37
N GLY A 899 98.69 60.52 -64.24
CA GLY A 899 98.59 61.70 -65.08
C GLY A 899 99.76 61.82 -66.08
N ALA A 900 100.32 63.03 -66.22
CA ALA A 900 101.36 63.32 -67.21
C ALA A 900 102.65 62.51 -67.00
N THR A 901 103.33 62.14 -68.09
CA THR A 901 104.60 61.37 -68.09
C THR A 901 105.65 61.97 -69.02
N GLY A 902 106.94 61.74 -68.75
CA GLY A 902 108.07 62.13 -69.61
C GLY A 902 109.25 61.16 -69.52
N SER A 903 110.19 61.24 -70.46
CA SER A 903 111.41 60.43 -70.45
C SER A 903 112.56 61.13 -71.16
N GLN A 904 113.79 60.88 -70.71
CA GLN A 904 115.01 61.42 -71.30
C GLN A 904 116.17 60.46 -71.11
N SER A 905 117.07 60.43 -72.09
CA SER A 905 118.31 59.66 -72.04
C SER A 905 119.56 60.56 -72.11
N ALA A 906 120.65 60.12 -71.49
CA ALA A 906 121.97 60.75 -71.57
C ALA A 906 123.04 59.73 -71.97
N GLN A 907 124.03 60.15 -72.77
CA GLN A 907 125.13 59.29 -73.22
C GLN A 907 126.41 59.62 -72.46
N ILE A 908 127.01 58.61 -71.83
CA ILE A 908 128.23 58.80 -71.05
C ILE A 908 129.45 58.42 -71.89
N ASP A 909 130.38 59.34 -72.15
CA ASP A 909 131.63 59.13 -72.93
C ASP A 909 132.89 59.55 -72.16
N THR A 910 133.79 58.59 -71.90
CA THR A 910 134.95 58.75 -71.00
C THR A 910 136.32 58.55 -71.69
N VAL A 911 136.42 58.54 -73.03
CA VAL A 911 137.66 58.17 -73.78
C VAL A 911 138.49 59.39 -74.27
N ASN A 912 139.83 59.39 -74.10
CA ASN A 912 140.75 60.51 -74.45
C ASN A 912 141.39 60.45 -75.88
N PRO A 913 141.83 61.60 -76.49
CA PRO A 913 142.51 61.67 -77.82
C PRO A 913 144.05 61.36 -77.82
N ALA A 914 144.69 61.06 -78.99
CA ALA A 914 146.02 60.39 -79.07
C ALA A 914 147.20 60.98 -79.95
N GLN A 915 147.44 62.30 -80.13
CA GLN A 915 148.52 62.88 -81.00
C GLN A 915 149.57 63.80 -80.29
N VAL A 916 150.80 64.00 -80.83
CA VAL A 916 151.99 64.72 -80.21
C VAL A 916 152.72 65.74 -81.17
N LEU A 917 153.29 66.85 -80.64
CA LEU A 917 153.93 67.99 -81.37
C LEU A 917 155.44 68.23 -81.06
N THR A 918 156.29 68.64 -82.03
CA THR A 918 157.74 69.03 -81.83
C THR A 918 158.24 70.23 -82.69
N ILE A 919 159.29 70.96 -82.23
CA ILE A 919 159.88 72.20 -82.84
C ILE A 919 161.27 71.92 -83.47
N ALA A 920 161.58 72.51 -84.64
CA ALA A 920 162.73 72.18 -85.49
C ALA A 920 163.78 73.28 -85.75
N SER A 921 163.45 74.59 -85.81
CA SER A 921 164.48 75.67 -86.00
C SER A 921 163.99 77.10 -85.66
N ILE A 922 164.94 78.07 -85.59
CA ILE A 922 164.73 79.53 -85.48
C ILE A 922 165.49 80.32 -86.57
N SER A 923 165.12 81.58 -86.85
CA SER A 923 165.77 82.48 -87.83
C SER A 923 167.11 83.10 -87.36
N THR A 924 167.91 83.68 -88.29
CA THR A 924 169.38 83.95 -88.21
C THR A 924 169.96 84.04 -86.80
N ASP A 925 170.67 82.98 -86.43
CA ASP A 925 171.47 82.88 -85.22
C ASP A 925 172.71 83.78 -85.37
N THR A 926 172.73 84.90 -84.64
CA THR A 926 173.83 85.89 -84.66
C THR A 926 174.96 85.55 -83.69
N GLY A 927 174.83 84.45 -82.93
CA GLY A 927 175.87 83.90 -82.10
C GLY A 927 176.99 83.22 -82.91
N SER A 928 178.09 82.87 -82.25
CA SER A 928 179.26 82.25 -82.90
C SER A 928 179.02 80.84 -83.45
N SER A 929 177.83 80.25 -83.25
CA SER A 929 177.41 78.94 -83.77
C SER A 929 176.04 79.05 -84.42
N ALA A 930 175.85 78.48 -85.62
CA ALA A 930 174.61 78.60 -86.38
C ALA A 930 173.50 77.61 -85.95
N THR A 931 173.63 76.94 -84.80
CA THR A 931 172.78 75.78 -84.45
C THR A 931 172.41 75.66 -82.96
N ASP A 932 172.70 76.65 -82.11
CA ASP A 932 172.47 76.51 -80.65
C ASP A 932 171.26 77.30 -80.13
N PHE A 933 170.54 77.98 -81.02
CA PHE A 933 169.32 78.74 -80.73
C PHE A 933 169.55 79.97 -79.85
N ILE A 934 170.79 80.48 -79.77
CA ILE A 934 171.15 81.65 -78.96
C ILE A 934 171.32 82.87 -79.86
N THR A 935 170.22 83.58 -80.08
CA THR A 935 170.21 84.82 -80.89
C THR A 935 170.07 86.08 -80.03
N SER A 936 170.66 87.19 -80.50
CA SER A 936 170.45 88.52 -79.94
C SER A 936 169.19 89.21 -80.49
N ASP A 937 168.43 88.55 -81.36
CA ASP A 937 167.22 89.08 -81.96
C ASP A 937 166.04 89.02 -80.98
N THR A 938 165.23 90.09 -80.94
CA THR A 938 164.06 90.19 -80.05
C THR A 938 162.76 89.72 -80.71
N SER A 939 162.84 89.31 -81.99
CA SER A 939 161.76 88.64 -82.70
C SER A 939 162.22 87.27 -83.22
N LEU A 940 161.49 86.22 -82.83
CA LEU A 940 161.81 84.83 -83.14
C LEU A 940 160.64 84.17 -83.88
N THR A 941 160.92 83.52 -85.01
CA THR A 941 159.97 82.63 -85.68
C THR A 941 160.39 81.18 -85.41
N LEU A 942 159.54 80.41 -84.74
CA LEU A 942 159.75 78.99 -84.48
C LEU A 942 159.08 78.18 -85.59
N THR A 943 159.83 77.30 -86.24
CA THR A 943 159.24 76.31 -87.16
C THR A 943 159.33 74.92 -86.55
N GLY A 944 158.25 74.16 -86.63
CA GLY A 944 158.10 72.80 -86.09
C GLY A 944 157.17 71.96 -86.95
N SER A 945 157.21 70.64 -86.79
CA SER A 945 156.48 69.68 -87.63
C SER A 945 155.60 68.75 -86.78
N LEU A 946 154.40 68.45 -87.27
CA LEU A 946 153.64 67.29 -86.83
C LEU A 946 154.21 66.02 -87.47
N GLY A 947 154.35 64.94 -86.68
CA GLY A 947 154.90 63.65 -87.12
C GLY A 947 154.12 62.96 -88.26
N ALA A 948 152.87 63.39 -88.51
CA ALA A 948 152.08 63.05 -89.69
C ALA A 948 150.92 64.05 -89.86
N GLY A 949 150.42 64.22 -91.09
CA GLY A 949 149.29 65.10 -91.39
C GLY A 949 148.00 64.66 -90.71
N LEU A 950 147.23 65.61 -90.19
CA LEU A 950 145.90 65.40 -89.62
C LEU A 950 145.01 64.68 -90.64
N PRO A 951 144.40 63.52 -90.30
CA PRO A 951 143.42 62.92 -91.19
C PRO A 951 142.27 63.90 -91.42
N ALA A 952 141.84 64.01 -92.68
CA ALA A 952 140.70 64.83 -93.07
C ALA A 952 139.52 64.55 -92.13
N ALA A 953 139.09 65.59 -91.42
CA ALA A 953 138.00 65.51 -90.47
C ALA A 953 136.77 64.90 -91.14
N LYS A 954 136.27 63.79 -90.57
CA LYS A 954 134.91 63.30 -90.83
C LYS A 954 133.93 64.33 -90.26
N TRP A 955 133.69 65.41 -90.99
CA TRP A 955 132.51 66.23 -90.80
C TRP A 955 131.32 65.49 -91.42
N SER A 956 130.80 64.48 -90.73
CA SER A 956 129.42 64.03 -91.00
C SER A 956 128.48 64.96 -90.24
N ARG A 957 128.09 66.04 -90.92
CA ARG A 957 126.94 66.85 -90.55
C ARG A 957 125.68 66.04 -90.81
N LEU A 958 124.76 66.09 -89.85
CA LEU A 958 123.41 65.55 -89.91
C LEU A 958 122.64 65.93 -91.18
N ALA A 959 121.88 64.97 -91.72
CA ALA A 959 120.57 65.15 -92.36
C ALA A 959 119.88 63.77 -92.39
N SER A 960 119.01 63.48 -91.43
CA SER A 960 117.55 63.63 -91.56
C SER A 960 116.95 62.91 -92.78
N THR A 961 116.40 61.72 -92.56
CA THR A 961 115.22 61.26 -93.30
C THR A 961 114.06 61.19 -92.32
N ALA A 962 113.28 62.26 -92.30
CA ALA A 962 111.90 62.20 -91.87
C ALA A 962 111.13 61.32 -92.86
N ALA A 963 110.53 60.24 -92.36
CA ALA A 963 109.42 59.58 -93.03
C ALA A 963 108.18 59.74 -92.13
N ARG A 964 107.42 60.80 -92.43
CA ARG A 964 106.02 60.97 -92.04
C ARG A 964 105.15 60.36 -93.18
N PRO A 965 103.82 60.26 -93.01
CA PRO A 965 103.11 59.09 -92.51
C PRO A 965 102.26 58.41 -93.60
N GLY A 966 102.09 57.09 -93.50
CA GLY A 966 101.13 56.34 -94.31
C GLY A 966 99.74 56.36 -93.67
N SER A 967 98.89 57.25 -94.18
CA SER A 967 97.45 57.29 -93.97
C SER A 967 96.74 56.03 -94.48
N ARG A 968 95.67 55.62 -93.77
CA ARG A 968 94.32 55.22 -94.25
C ARG A 968 93.77 54.15 -93.32
N SER A 969 92.81 54.50 -92.48
CA SER A 969 91.37 54.64 -92.74
C SER A 969 90.62 53.33 -92.46
N PRO A 970 89.48 53.41 -91.76
CA PRO A 970 88.77 52.27 -91.18
C PRO A 970 87.71 51.72 -92.13
N PRO A 971 87.17 50.52 -91.82
CA PRO A 971 85.75 50.27 -92.06
C PRO A 971 85.11 49.59 -90.83
N THR A 972 84.14 50.24 -90.19
CA THR A 972 82.69 50.08 -90.41
C THR A 972 82.11 48.72 -89.99
N ALA A 973 81.37 48.79 -88.89
CA ALA A 973 79.99 48.35 -88.72
C ALA A 973 79.59 46.90 -89.06
N ARG A 974 79.17 46.19 -88.01
CA ARG A 974 77.87 45.49 -87.95
C ARG A 974 77.58 45.11 -86.48
N SER A 975 76.59 45.74 -85.87
CA SER A 975 75.22 45.21 -85.67
C SER A 975 75.10 44.32 -84.43
N GLY A 976 74.39 44.81 -83.43
CA GLY A 976 73.92 44.04 -82.27
C GLY A 976 73.27 45.00 -81.28
N PRO A 977 72.00 44.83 -80.90
CA PRO A 977 71.10 45.94 -80.70
C PRO A 977 71.19 46.61 -79.32
N THR A 978 70.71 47.84 -79.41
CA THR A 978 70.39 48.85 -78.41
C THR A 978 69.16 48.44 -77.57
N PRO A 979 68.96 49.10 -76.41
CA PRO A 979 68.32 48.58 -75.20
C PRO A 979 66.94 49.18 -74.95
N THR A 980 66.22 48.61 -73.99
CA THR A 980 65.03 49.13 -73.31
C THR A 980 64.66 48.09 -72.27
N ALA A 981 64.12 48.36 -71.10
CA ALA A 981 63.78 49.56 -70.36
C ALA A 981 63.38 49.00 -68.98
N ALA A 982 63.83 49.61 -67.88
CA ALA A 982 62.94 50.34 -66.99
C ALA A 982 61.57 49.66 -66.73
N ARG A 983 61.41 49.03 -65.58
CA ARG A 983 60.83 49.68 -64.38
C ARG A 983 60.84 48.71 -63.21
#